data_AF-A0A518G6Y7-F1
#
_entry.id   AF-A0A518G6Y7-F1
#
_cell.length_a   1.000
_cell.length_b   1.000
_cell.length_c   1.000
_cell.angle_alpha   90.00
_cell.angle_beta   90.00
_cell.angle_gamma   90.00
#
_symmetry.space_group_name_H-M   'P 1'
#
loop_
_entity.id
_entity.type
_entity.pdbx_description
1 polymer ?
#
loop_
_entity_poly.entity_id
_entity_poly.type
_entity_poly.pdbx_seq_one_letter_code
_entity_poly.pdbx_strand_id
1 'polypeptide(L)'
;MSQEPQPLRLSRNIVDKLDDVRSLLRRYVLLQTLFVILCWLLLVFWLGGMLDYLPVRAGSSETPRWVRMGFLGLMLGGGLAFVLRWTLPRLFARLPNRSLALLIERHYPELDNELVTAVELSDGNVPDTSNPAAHAQMLERVHSSISRRIGNVAPSELFSWQPLWATGVAAVFGLVVTCIAALGMNGWMTTWTTRLFGLSDQLWPRNAELRADGVQLQVPTFTGQLSAERVMIPFADQTVRIPIGSAALLQVSADVSASQVPEVCTLFYRTEEGNRGRANLRRVGAAREGWQQFTIDGPPLDGITESLTLDVVGLDARLRDLTLQVVEPIAITAMTIDCQYPTYLVDAQSSRPQREALEYRSGLSIPEGTQVTLRGTASGALSRVEYVKLSGGGSPGPSGSSSETSLQIQPATVDGQTFAIPLGAMRASQIVEIRLLDEYGLPAEQIPRYVVTVLEDQIPEVASRLQGIGVAVTPNASLPIRGTATDDNGLARLYVELVLDDSARVDVDVDVPDNGELNTDIDLALLDEQGILTAAPGQTLGIVVKATDHFDLQSEVTTPGKETPSQARPARQRPLFGQGQAQQLSIVTPDQLLVLLDRQELEQRQRLELITTELEQMRDLLQNIRANLQALDSPNALKSNARNTQLVSLPQVGDAQPTLNARQEVQRRVAVWTQQCVLQSDKSDQELASLASRVDNLRMQLVNNRIDSLDRQARLQSNVFEPLRSLLENEYEQLQAQLLGLTAAVNSGDGKSETQATIAQLDAVLLRLEEIKSSMLDMESFNEIVDLVRGLLEDQEQLLDATEQEQRKRILDFLQ
;
A
#
# COMPACT_ATOMS: atom_id res chain seq x y z
N MET A 1 100.77 69.42 59.32
CA MET A 1 101.25 68.26 58.54
C MET A 1 100.95 67.03 59.37
N SER A 2 99.84 66.36 59.09
CA SER A 2 99.47 65.10 59.73
C SER A 2 99.05 64.19 58.58
N GLN A 3 99.99 63.37 58.11
CA GLN A 3 99.72 62.39 57.07
C GLN A 3 98.77 61.34 57.65
N GLU A 4 97.61 61.19 57.01
CA GLU A 4 96.73 60.05 57.22
C GLU A 4 97.51 58.75 56.98
N PRO A 5 97.35 57.71 57.83
CA PRO A 5 97.91 56.41 57.55
C PRO A 5 97.22 55.81 56.32
N GLN A 6 97.99 55.56 55.26
CA GLN A 6 97.50 54.84 54.10
C GLN A 6 97.08 53.41 54.52
N PRO A 7 95.93 52.90 54.07
CA PRO A 7 95.55 51.52 54.35
C PRO A 7 96.58 50.57 53.74
N LEU A 8 97.16 49.69 54.58
CA LEU A 8 98.10 48.64 54.17
C LEU A 8 97.41 47.72 53.16
N ARG A 9 97.91 47.70 51.91
CA ARG A 9 97.37 46.87 50.83
C ARG A 9 98.15 45.56 50.73
N LEU A 10 97.43 44.45 50.56
CA LEU A 10 98.00 43.15 50.16
C LEU A 10 98.90 43.29 48.92
N SER A 11 99.94 42.47 48.83
CA SER A 11 100.78 42.43 47.63
C SER A 11 99.95 42.02 46.40
N ARG A 12 100.25 42.63 45.24
CA ARG A 12 99.51 42.43 44.00
C ARG A 12 99.42 40.95 43.59
N ASN A 13 100.51 40.20 43.77
CA ASN A 13 100.55 38.76 43.47
C ASN A 13 99.59 37.92 44.33
N ILE A 14 99.35 38.30 45.60
CA ILE A 14 98.41 37.58 46.48
C ILE A 14 96.97 37.90 46.09
N VAL A 15 96.67 39.17 45.78
CA VAL A 15 95.34 39.60 45.30
C VAL A 15 95.01 38.92 43.97
N ASP A 16 95.93 38.94 43.01
CA ASP A 16 95.75 38.33 41.69
C ASP A 16 95.47 36.81 41.82
N LYS A 17 96.19 36.10 42.71
CA LYS A 17 95.94 34.65 42.96
C LYS A 17 94.61 34.38 43.66
N LEU A 18 94.19 35.22 44.62
CA LEU A 18 92.88 35.09 45.28
C LEU A 18 91.74 35.37 44.29
N ASP A 19 91.92 36.33 43.39
CA ASP A 19 90.98 36.62 42.30
C ASP A 19 90.97 35.52 41.22
N ASP A 20 92.10 34.90 40.92
CA ASP A 20 92.19 33.72 40.05
C ASP A 20 91.36 32.55 40.60
N VAL A 21 91.54 32.20 41.89
CA VAL A 21 90.76 31.13 42.55
C VAL A 21 89.27 31.49 42.61
N ARG A 22 88.93 32.75 42.89
CA ARG A 22 87.54 33.24 42.88
C ARG A 22 86.91 33.11 41.50
N SER A 23 87.63 33.48 40.44
CA SER A 23 87.16 33.39 39.06
C SER A 23 86.99 31.93 38.62
N LEU A 24 87.91 31.05 39.00
CA LEU A 24 87.85 29.61 38.73
C LEU A 24 86.68 28.94 39.45
N LEU A 25 86.45 29.26 40.74
CA LEU A 25 85.29 28.76 41.49
C LEU A 25 83.97 29.18 40.82
N ARG A 26 83.85 30.45 40.40
CA ARG A 26 82.65 30.94 39.69
C ARG A 26 82.47 30.25 38.33
N ARG A 27 83.53 30.08 37.55
CA ARG A 27 83.49 29.35 36.26
C ARG A 27 83.11 27.88 36.45
N TYR A 28 83.65 27.23 37.47
CA TYR A 28 83.33 25.86 37.82
C TYR A 28 81.83 25.69 38.15
N VAL A 29 81.28 26.59 39.00
CA VAL A 29 79.84 26.58 39.32
C VAL A 29 78.99 26.87 38.07
N LEU A 30 79.39 27.81 37.22
CA LEU A 30 78.66 28.09 35.96
C LEU A 30 78.66 26.90 35.02
N LEU A 31 79.80 26.24 34.80
CA LEU A 31 79.88 25.06 33.94
C LEU A 31 79.11 23.87 34.49
N GLN A 32 79.23 23.59 35.80
CA GLN A 32 78.48 22.52 36.43
C GLN A 32 76.97 22.75 36.32
N THR A 33 76.53 23.99 36.53
CA THR A 33 75.11 24.33 36.46
C THR A 33 74.57 24.29 35.04
N LEU A 34 75.35 24.74 34.05
CA LEU A 34 75.06 24.58 32.64
C LEU A 34 74.85 23.11 32.27
N PHE A 35 75.76 22.21 32.68
CA PHE A 35 75.63 20.78 32.38
C PHE A 35 74.42 20.15 33.06
N VAL A 36 74.11 20.50 34.31
CA VAL A 36 72.92 19.97 35.00
C VAL A 36 71.63 20.45 34.35
N ILE A 37 71.54 21.74 33.96
CA ILE A 37 70.39 22.26 33.23
C ILE A 37 70.25 21.55 31.89
N LEU A 38 71.35 21.37 31.15
CA LEU A 38 71.33 20.67 29.88
C LEU A 38 70.84 19.21 30.03
N CYS A 39 71.35 18.47 31.03
CA CYS A 39 70.87 17.13 31.36
C CYS A 39 69.38 17.12 31.70
N TRP A 40 68.89 18.09 32.49
CA TRP A 40 67.47 18.22 32.82
C TRP A 40 66.60 18.44 31.58
N LEU A 41 66.99 19.39 30.72
CA LEU A 41 66.26 19.70 29.49
C LEU A 41 66.20 18.47 28.58
N LEU A 42 67.31 17.78 28.38
CA LEU A 42 67.37 16.57 27.55
C LEU A 42 66.54 15.43 28.14
N LEU A 43 66.59 15.23 29.47
CA LEU A 43 65.81 14.19 30.14
C LEU A 43 64.31 14.43 29.99
N VAL A 44 63.82 15.64 30.26
CA VAL A 44 62.40 15.98 30.13
C VAL A 44 61.95 15.92 28.67
N PHE A 45 62.79 16.36 27.73
CA PHE A 45 62.50 16.30 26.30
C PHE A 45 62.27 14.86 25.82
N TRP A 46 63.17 13.93 26.16
CA TRP A 46 63.08 12.53 25.75
C TRP A 46 61.95 11.79 26.45
N LEU A 47 61.78 12.01 27.75
CA LEU A 47 60.74 11.37 28.53
C LEU A 47 59.35 11.86 28.08
N GLY A 48 59.18 13.16 27.83
CA GLY A 48 57.97 13.72 27.26
C GLY A 48 57.65 13.14 25.87
N GLY A 49 58.66 12.99 25.00
CA GLY A 49 58.47 12.42 23.67
C GLY A 49 58.07 10.95 23.70
N MET A 50 58.67 10.16 24.59
CA MET A 50 58.26 8.77 24.81
C MET A 50 56.84 8.67 25.35
N LEU A 51 56.46 9.53 26.31
CA LEU A 51 55.10 9.56 26.87
C LEU A 51 54.06 10.06 25.86
N ASP A 52 54.42 10.87 24.88
CA ASP A 52 53.51 11.28 23.79
C ASP A 52 53.37 10.20 22.72
N TYR A 53 54.46 9.52 22.36
CA TYR A 53 54.49 8.59 21.23
C TYR A 53 54.04 7.16 21.58
N LEU A 54 54.50 6.60 22.71
CA LEU A 54 54.24 5.19 23.06
C LEU A 54 52.75 4.87 23.22
N PRO A 55 51.93 5.71 23.90
CA PRO A 55 50.50 5.46 23.99
C PRO A 55 49.84 5.45 22.61
N VAL A 56 50.22 6.34 21.70
CA VAL A 56 49.65 6.41 20.34
C VAL A 56 49.94 5.13 19.57
N ARG A 57 51.18 4.62 19.66
CA ARG A 57 51.57 3.34 19.05
C ARG A 57 50.85 2.14 19.68
N ALA A 58 50.53 2.23 20.97
CA ALA A 58 49.72 1.23 21.68
C ALA A 58 48.20 1.39 21.44
N GLY A 59 47.79 2.31 20.56
CA GLY A 59 46.37 2.55 20.28
C GLY A 59 45.68 3.42 21.34
N SER A 60 46.33 4.48 21.80
CA SER A 60 45.69 5.55 22.58
C SER A 60 45.51 6.81 21.72
N SER A 61 44.74 7.78 22.21
CA SER A 61 44.67 9.11 21.59
C SER A 61 45.96 9.89 21.78
N GLU A 62 46.18 10.85 20.89
CA GLU A 62 47.27 11.82 20.96
C GLU A 62 47.22 12.59 22.29
N THR A 63 48.38 13.00 22.83
CA THR A 63 48.35 13.75 24.09
C THR A 63 47.70 15.13 23.91
N PRO A 64 46.76 15.50 24.80
CA PRO A 64 46.14 16.82 24.77
C PRO A 64 47.19 17.93 24.88
N ARG A 65 46.89 19.10 24.30
CA ARG A 65 47.78 20.28 24.35
C ARG A 65 48.18 20.64 25.78
N TRP A 66 47.29 20.51 26.76
CA TRP A 66 47.58 20.84 28.16
C TRP A 66 48.62 19.92 28.81
N VAL A 67 48.67 18.63 28.43
CA VAL A 67 49.70 17.70 28.91
C VAL A 67 51.07 18.15 28.37
N ARG A 68 51.12 18.55 27.10
CA ARG A 68 52.32 19.09 26.46
C ARG A 68 52.77 20.42 27.04
N MET A 69 51.83 21.33 27.35
CA MET A 69 52.12 22.54 28.13
C MET A 69 52.67 22.19 29.52
N GLY A 70 52.18 21.12 30.14
CA GLY A 70 52.72 20.57 31.38
C GLY A 70 54.18 20.13 31.24
N PHE A 71 54.54 19.39 30.18
CA PHE A 71 55.93 19.00 29.90
C PHE A 71 56.82 20.23 29.63
N LEU A 72 56.34 21.19 28.84
CA LEU A 72 57.09 22.41 28.55
C LEU A 72 57.27 23.28 29.82
N GLY A 73 56.24 23.35 30.66
CA GLY A 73 56.28 23.98 31.97
C GLY A 73 57.24 23.28 32.94
N LEU A 74 57.28 21.94 32.95
CA LEU A 74 58.24 21.16 33.74
C LEU A 74 59.68 21.38 33.25
N MET A 75 59.87 21.45 31.92
CA MET A 75 61.16 21.67 31.27
C MET A 75 61.72 23.05 31.63
N LEU A 76 60.95 24.12 31.37
CA LEU A 76 61.35 25.50 31.64
C LEU A 76 61.36 25.82 33.14
N GLY A 77 60.29 25.44 33.84
CA GLY A 77 60.12 25.70 35.27
C GLY A 77 61.13 24.94 36.12
N GLY A 78 61.44 23.69 35.79
CA GLY A 78 62.49 22.91 36.46
C GLY A 78 63.88 23.51 36.26
N GLY A 79 64.20 23.90 35.02
CA GLY A 79 65.45 24.60 34.71
C GLY A 79 65.56 25.94 35.45
N LEU A 80 64.50 26.75 35.44
CA LEU A 80 64.45 28.05 36.12
C LEU A 80 64.53 27.89 37.65
N ALA A 81 63.82 26.92 38.23
CA ALA A 81 63.89 26.63 39.66
C ALA A 81 65.30 26.21 40.08
N PHE A 82 65.99 25.41 39.24
CA PHE A 82 67.38 25.05 39.47
C PHE A 82 68.28 26.31 39.45
N VAL A 83 68.09 27.18 38.45
CA VAL A 83 68.80 28.46 38.34
C VAL A 83 68.60 29.32 39.59
N LEU A 84 67.34 29.60 39.96
CA LEU A 84 66.97 30.49 41.06
C LEU A 84 67.39 29.94 42.44
N ARG A 85 67.24 28.64 42.67
CA ARG A 85 67.40 28.05 44.00
C ARG A 85 68.79 27.53 44.27
N TRP A 86 69.54 27.13 43.23
CA TRP A 86 70.86 26.53 43.39
C TRP A 86 71.98 27.36 42.77
N THR A 87 71.78 27.94 41.58
CA THR A 87 72.86 28.63 40.85
C THR A 87 73.08 30.06 41.34
N LEU A 88 72.00 30.85 41.46
CA LEU A 88 72.06 32.26 41.90
C LEU A 88 72.64 32.41 43.32
N PRO A 89 72.19 31.64 44.34
CA PRO A 89 72.77 31.75 45.68
C PRO A 89 74.25 31.41 45.71
N ARG A 90 74.72 30.48 44.87
CA ARG A 90 76.12 30.07 44.79
C ARG A 90 76.99 31.03 43.98
N LEU A 91 76.44 31.66 42.95
CA LEU A 91 77.16 32.61 42.10
C LEU A 91 77.33 33.98 42.78
N PHE A 92 76.30 34.42 43.50
CA PHE A 92 76.26 35.71 44.20
C PHE A 92 76.65 35.62 45.68
N ALA A 93 77.03 34.43 46.17
CA ALA A 93 77.61 34.29 47.51
C ALA A 93 78.85 35.20 47.64
N ARG A 94 78.91 35.96 48.74
CA ARG A 94 80.11 36.72 49.09
C ARG A 94 81.21 35.72 49.45
N LEU A 95 82.31 35.74 48.68
CA LEU A 95 83.49 34.91 48.89
C LEU A 95 84.59 35.79 49.50
N PRO A 96 84.60 35.99 50.84
CA PRO A 96 85.59 36.83 51.49
C PRO A 96 86.99 36.24 51.29
N ASN A 97 87.99 37.13 51.18
CA ASN A 97 89.38 36.76 50.94
C ASN A 97 89.88 35.74 51.98
N ARG A 98 89.44 35.88 53.24
CA ARG A 98 89.75 34.96 54.34
C ARG A 98 89.32 33.51 54.07
N SER A 99 88.11 33.29 53.53
CA SER A 99 87.63 31.93 53.23
C SER A 99 88.39 31.29 52.07
N LEU A 100 88.81 32.09 51.09
CA LEU A 100 89.65 31.62 49.99
C LEU A 100 91.07 31.30 50.47
N ALA A 101 91.64 32.12 51.36
CA ALA A 101 92.92 31.87 51.99
C ALA A 101 92.91 30.55 52.80
N LEU A 102 91.87 30.33 53.62
CA LEU A 102 91.68 29.07 54.35
C LEU A 102 91.55 27.85 53.41
N LEU A 103 90.90 28.01 52.26
CA LEU A 103 90.74 26.94 51.28
C LEU A 103 92.08 26.59 50.62
N ILE A 104 92.91 27.59 50.31
CA ILE A 104 94.24 27.41 49.73
C ILE A 104 95.17 26.73 50.75
N GLU A 105 95.22 27.20 51.99
CA GLU A 105 96.08 26.63 53.05
C GLU A 105 95.67 25.21 53.46
N ARG A 106 94.36 24.90 53.45
CA ARG A 106 93.88 23.54 53.73
C ARG A 106 94.41 22.51 52.72
N HIS A 107 94.66 22.94 51.48
CA HIS A 107 95.18 22.07 50.42
C HIS A 107 96.71 22.12 50.31
N TYR A 108 97.32 23.27 50.64
CA TYR A 108 98.76 23.49 50.65
C TYR A 108 99.25 23.82 52.08
N PRO A 109 99.49 22.81 52.93
CA PRO A 109 99.93 23.02 54.31
C PRO A 109 101.30 23.70 54.43
N GLU A 110 102.09 23.74 53.35
CA GLU A 110 103.42 24.40 53.27
C GLU A 110 103.40 25.92 53.47
N LEU A 111 102.21 26.52 53.51
CA LEU A 111 101.99 27.96 53.73
C LEU A 111 101.86 28.34 55.22
N ASP A 112 101.90 27.38 56.16
CA ASP A 112 102.04 27.57 57.62
C ASP A 112 101.15 28.67 58.26
N ASN A 113 99.88 28.77 57.86
CA ASN A 113 98.92 29.81 58.29
C ASN A 113 99.33 31.26 57.97
N GLU A 114 100.38 31.47 57.18
CA GLU A 114 100.90 32.80 56.85
C GLU A 114 99.92 33.55 55.92
N LEU A 115 99.25 32.86 54.98
CA LEU A 115 98.32 33.46 54.01
C LEU A 115 97.03 33.93 54.67
N VAL A 116 96.46 33.16 55.58
CA VAL A 116 95.29 33.57 56.37
C VAL A 116 95.65 34.75 57.27
N THR A 117 96.80 34.69 57.93
CA THR A 117 97.31 35.78 58.77
C THR A 117 97.53 37.06 57.97
N ALA A 118 98.10 36.97 56.75
CA ALA A 118 98.29 38.11 55.85
C ALA A 118 96.96 38.76 55.42
N VAL A 119 95.95 37.94 55.12
CA VAL A 119 94.63 38.45 54.74
C VAL A 119 93.89 39.05 55.93
N GLU A 120 93.92 38.43 57.11
CA GLU A 120 93.29 38.95 58.35
C GLU A 120 93.91 40.28 58.79
N LEU A 121 95.24 40.41 58.70
CA LEU A 121 95.96 41.65 58.99
C LEU A 121 95.63 42.77 57.98
N SER A 122 95.33 42.42 56.73
CA SER A 122 95.01 43.39 55.67
C SER A 122 93.53 43.82 55.61
N ASP A 123 92.60 42.93 55.99
CA ASP A 123 91.16 43.22 56.03
C ASP A 123 90.79 44.09 57.26
N GLY A 124 91.76 44.49 58.09
CA GLY A 124 91.61 45.46 59.18
C GLY A 124 90.81 44.95 60.39
N ASN A 125 90.60 43.63 60.48
CA ASN A 125 89.68 43.03 61.45
C ASN A 125 90.37 42.59 62.77
N VAL A 126 91.48 43.24 63.12
CA VAL A 126 92.29 42.91 64.30
C VAL A 126 91.77 43.68 65.51
N PRO A 127 91.53 43.04 66.67
CA PRO A 127 91.16 43.75 67.90
C PRO A 127 92.33 44.62 68.39
N ASP A 128 92.07 45.93 68.46
CA ASP A 128 92.76 47.00 69.21
C ASP A 128 94.24 46.75 69.55
N THR A 129 95.15 47.23 68.70
CA THR A 129 96.59 47.11 68.92
C THR A 129 97.26 48.46 69.07
N SER A 130 97.93 48.63 70.20
CA SER A 130 98.57 49.86 70.69
C SER A 130 99.83 50.29 69.90
N ASN A 131 100.16 49.60 68.79
CA ASN A 131 101.38 49.86 68.03
C ASN A 131 101.23 49.60 66.51
N PRO A 132 100.87 50.63 65.72
CA PRO A 132 100.69 50.51 64.26
C PRO A 132 102.00 50.21 63.50
N ALA A 133 103.16 50.58 64.05
CA ALA A 133 104.46 50.33 63.41
C ALA A 133 104.86 48.85 63.43
N ALA A 134 104.57 48.15 64.53
CA ALA A 134 104.84 46.71 64.66
C ALA A 134 103.94 45.87 63.72
N HIS A 135 102.71 46.30 63.50
CA HIS A 135 101.77 45.67 62.56
C HIS A 135 102.25 45.78 61.12
N ALA A 136 102.69 46.96 60.70
CA ALA A 136 103.25 47.17 59.36
C ALA A 136 104.50 46.30 59.13
N GLN A 137 105.40 46.20 60.12
CA GLN A 137 106.60 45.37 60.03
C GLN A 137 106.29 43.86 59.99
N MET A 138 105.31 43.38 60.77
CA MET A 138 104.89 41.98 60.73
C MET A 138 104.28 41.63 59.36
N LEU A 139 103.43 42.50 58.82
CA LEU A 139 102.79 42.33 57.52
C LEU A 139 103.83 42.35 56.38
N GLU A 140 104.84 43.23 56.45
CA GLU A 140 105.94 43.28 55.49
C GLU A 140 106.81 42.00 55.52
N ARG A 141 107.08 41.47 56.71
CA ARG A 141 107.83 40.21 56.89
C ARG A 141 107.05 39.02 56.33
N VAL A 142 105.76 38.93 56.66
CA VAL A 142 104.83 37.90 56.18
C VAL A 142 104.65 37.99 54.65
N HIS A 143 104.51 39.19 54.09
CA HIS A 143 104.46 39.41 52.63
C HIS A 143 105.73 38.92 51.93
N SER A 144 106.91 39.21 52.48
CA SER A 144 108.18 38.80 51.87
C SER A 144 108.39 37.27 51.89
N SER A 145 107.86 36.58 52.92
CA SER A 145 107.88 35.10 53.05
C SER A 145 106.90 34.43 52.08
N ILE A 146 105.66 34.91 52.03
CA ILE A 146 104.57 34.33 51.23
C ILE A 146 104.76 34.59 49.74
N SER A 147 105.20 35.79 49.34
CA SER A 147 105.23 36.19 47.93
C SER A 147 106.08 35.27 47.04
N ARG A 148 107.08 34.58 47.59
CA ARG A 148 107.86 33.55 46.86
C ARG A 148 107.18 32.18 46.85
N ARG A 149 106.47 31.79 47.91
CA ARG A 149 105.83 30.47 48.04
C ARG A 149 104.47 30.40 47.35
N ILE A 150 103.71 31.50 47.35
CA ILE A 150 102.38 31.57 46.73
C ILE A 150 102.42 31.46 45.20
N GLY A 151 103.57 31.76 44.58
CA GLY A 151 103.78 31.58 43.14
C GLY A 151 103.65 30.13 42.69
N ASN A 152 103.96 29.17 43.58
CA ASN A 152 103.90 27.74 43.30
C ASN A 152 102.51 27.12 43.51
N VAL A 153 101.54 27.89 44.03
CA VAL A 153 100.16 27.41 44.21
C VAL A 153 99.49 27.33 42.84
N ALA A 154 99.08 26.11 42.47
CA ALA A 154 98.30 25.82 41.28
C ALA A 154 96.79 25.92 41.61
N PRO A 155 96.06 26.95 41.13
CA PRO A 155 94.64 27.13 41.46
C PRO A 155 93.73 25.98 41.02
N SER A 156 94.17 25.13 40.08
CA SER A 156 93.40 24.02 39.51
C SER A 156 93.30 22.78 40.41
N GLU A 157 94.29 22.54 41.28
CA GLU A 157 94.35 21.35 42.15
C GLU A 157 93.41 21.48 43.36
N LEU A 158 93.02 22.72 43.69
CA LEU A 158 92.06 23.06 44.75
C LEU A 158 90.63 22.54 44.49
N PHE A 159 90.32 22.11 43.26
CA PHE A 159 88.97 21.71 42.83
C PHE A 159 88.92 20.24 42.41
N SER A 160 87.89 19.52 42.87
CA SER A 160 87.59 18.18 42.37
C SER A 160 86.82 18.26 41.05
N TRP A 161 87.50 17.98 39.94
CA TRP A 161 86.90 18.04 38.60
C TRP A 161 86.01 16.85 38.25
N GLN A 162 86.02 15.79 39.07
CA GLN A 162 85.25 14.55 38.85
C GLN A 162 83.73 14.76 38.66
N PRO A 163 82.99 15.46 39.55
CA PRO A 163 81.55 15.67 39.36
C PRO A 163 81.22 16.57 38.16
N LEU A 164 82.10 17.51 37.80
CA LEU A 164 81.95 18.32 36.59
C LEU A 164 82.15 17.47 35.34
N TRP A 165 83.14 16.57 35.33
CA TRP A 165 83.32 15.60 34.25
C TRP A 165 82.15 14.63 34.13
N ALA A 166 81.63 14.08 35.23
CA ALA A 166 80.50 13.15 35.19
C ALA A 166 79.24 13.80 34.60
N THR A 167 78.91 15.02 35.04
CA THR A 167 77.77 15.78 34.50
C THR A 167 78.01 16.25 33.08
N GLY A 168 79.24 16.65 32.73
CA GLY A 168 79.63 17.00 31.37
C GLY A 168 79.53 15.81 30.41
N VAL A 169 80.03 14.63 30.78
CA VAL A 169 79.92 13.40 29.98
C VAL A 169 78.45 13.02 29.78
N ALA A 170 77.62 13.09 30.82
CA ALA A 170 76.18 12.82 30.70
C ALA A 170 75.48 13.81 29.73
N ALA A 171 75.83 15.10 29.82
CA ALA A 171 75.27 16.14 28.95
C ALA A 171 75.71 15.94 27.49
N VAL A 172 77.00 15.66 27.26
CA VAL A 172 77.55 15.36 25.92
C VAL A 172 76.92 14.09 25.37
N PHE A 173 76.82 13.02 26.17
CA PHE A 173 76.16 11.79 25.76
C PHE A 173 74.70 12.04 25.36
N GLY A 174 73.93 12.79 26.16
CA GLY A 174 72.56 13.16 25.83
C GLY A 174 72.44 13.99 24.56
N LEU A 175 73.37 14.93 24.32
CA LEU A 175 73.44 15.70 23.07
C LEU A 175 73.77 14.81 21.87
N VAL A 176 74.72 13.89 22.01
CA VAL A 176 75.11 12.94 20.96
C VAL A 176 73.93 12.03 20.62
N VAL A 177 73.25 11.46 21.62
CA VAL A 177 72.02 10.65 21.42
C VAL A 177 70.95 11.46 20.69
N THR A 178 70.75 12.72 21.08
CA THR A 178 69.79 13.61 20.41
C THR A 178 70.17 13.93 18.98
N CYS A 179 71.46 14.13 18.70
CA CYS A 179 71.97 14.37 17.34
C CYS A 179 71.84 13.13 16.45
N ILE A 180 72.20 11.95 16.97
CA ILE A 180 72.03 10.67 16.27
C ILE A 180 70.55 10.42 15.96
N ALA A 181 69.66 10.67 16.92
CA ALA A 181 68.23 10.52 16.70
C ALA A 181 67.67 11.53 15.69
N ALA A 182 68.14 12.78 15.69
CA ALA A 182 67.73 13.77 14.69
C ALA A 182 68.12 13.34 13.27
N LEU A 183 69.26 12.67 13.11
CA LEU A 183 69.73 12.15 11.81
C LEU A 183 69.03 10.85 11.41
N GLY A 184 68.89 9.89 12.34
CA GLY A 184 68.35 8.56 12.05
C GLY A 184 66.82 8.47 12.09
N MET A 185 66.16 9.33 12.86
CA MET A 185 64.71 9.36 13.07
C MET A 185 64.14 10.75 12.78
N ASN A 186 64.55 11.36 11.66
CA ASN A 186 64.19 12.74 11.30
C ASN A 186 62.67 13.00 11.34
N GLY A 187 61.84 12.08 10.82
CA GLY A 187 60.37 12.19 10.86
C GLY A 187 59.78 12.20 12.28
N TRP A 188 60.34 11.37 13.17
CA TRP A 188 59.92 11.37 14.58
C TRP A 188 60.35 12.65 15.30
N MET A 189 61.60 13.08 15.09
CA MET A 189 62.15 14.26 15.76
C MET A 189 61.46 15.55 15.31
N THR A 190 61.18 15.70 14.01
CA THR A 190 60.42 16.85 13.48
C THR A 190 59.01 16.89 14.04
N THR A 191 58.28 15.77 14.02
CA THR A 191 56.92 15.69 14.56
C THR A 191 56.89 15.95 16.08
N TRP A 192 57.84 15.42 16.85
CA TRP A 192 57.93 15.67 18.29
C TRP A 192 58.23 17.13 18.62
N THR A 193 59.23 17.71 17.95
CA THR A 193 59.64 19.11 18.21
C THR A 193 58.56 20.10 17.83
N THR A 194 57.85 19.90 16.70
CA THR A 194 56.70 20.73 16.31
C THR A 194 55.52 20.57 17.28
N ARG A 195 55.25 19.36 17.76
CA ARG A 195 54.20 19.10 18.75
C ARG A 195 54.52 19.66 20.13
N LEU A 196 55.77 19.60 20.60
CA LEU A 196 56.17 20.08 21.93
C LEU A 196 56.31 21.61 21.97
N PHE A 197 57.13 22.19 21.08
CA PHE A 197 57.43 23.62 21.10
C PHE A 197 56.40 24.46 20.34
N GLY A 198 55.84 23.93 19.27
CA GLY A 198 54.78 24.58 18.49
C GLY A 198 53.37 24.31 19.02
N LEU A 199 53.22 23.43 20.01
CA LEU A 199 51.91 22.96 20.52
C LEU A 199 50.95 22.51 19.41
N SER A 200 51.50 22.04 18.27
CA SER A 200 50.74 21.63 17.08
C SER A 200 49.94 20.35 17.34
N ASP A 201 48.74 20.22 16.77
CA ASP A 201 47.94 18.99 16.83
C ASP A 201 48.20 18.03 15.67
N GLN A 202 49.31 18.20 14.97
CA GLN A 202 49.72 17.29 13.90
C GLN A 202 49.78 15.85 14.40
N LEU A 203 49.07 14.95 13.72
CA LEU A 203 49.00 13.52 14.04
C LEU A 203 50.36 12.84 13.88
N TRP A 204 50.65 11.85 14.72
CA TRP A 204 51.80 10.95 14.48
C TRP A 204 51.55 10.14 13.20
N PRO A 205 52.59 9.87 12.38
CA PRO A 205 52.45 9.03 11.20
C PRO A 205 51.95 7.64 11.60
N ARG A 206 50.92 7.16 10.91
CA ARG A 206 50.26 5.87 11.15
C ARG A 206 50.70 4.87 10.09
N ASN A 207 50.67 3.59 10.45
CA ASN A 207 50.99 2.50 9.54
C ASN A 207 49.82 2.20 8.60
N ALA A 208 48.59 2.33 9.10
CA ALA A 208 47.38 2.19 8.33
C ALA A 208 46.69 3.54 8.09
N GLU A 209 45.98 3.65 6.97
CA GLU A 209 45.08 4.76 6.66
C GLU A 209 43.69 4.20 6.34
N LEU A 210 42.66 4.79 6.95
CA LEU A 210 41.26 4.37 6.81
C LEU A 210 40.41 5.52 6.27
N ARG A 211 39.42 5.17 5.47
CA ARG A 211 38.41 6.09 4.92
C ARG A 211 37.01 5.51 5.14
N ALA A 212 36.10 6.32 5.67
CA ALA A 212 34.68 5.97 5.71
C ALA A 212 34.09 6.20 4.30
N ASP A 213 33.64 5.14 3.63
CA ASP A 213 33.04 5.26 2.31
C ASP A 213 31.57 5.70 2.42
N GLY A 214 30.80 5.02 3.27
CA GLY A 214 29.37 5.28 3.42
C GLY A 214 28.60 4.10 3.99
N VAL A 215 27.28 4.22 3.91
CA VAL A 215 26.32 3.18 4.30
C VAL A 215 25.53 2.76 3.08
N GLN A 216 25.46 1.46 2.83
CA GLN A 216 24.58 0.90 1.81
C GLN A 216 23.23 0.55 2.44
N LEU A 217 22.15 1.08 1.88
CA LEU A 217 20.79 0.71 2.24
C LEU A 217 20.18 -0.18 1.16
N GLN A 218 19.45 -1.20 1.59
CA GLN A 218 18.69 -2.04 0.68
C GLN A 218 17.41 -1.32 0.25
N VAL A 219 17.25 -1.13 -1.05
CA VAL A 219 16.02 -0.57 -1.62
C VAL A 219 14.96 -1.67 -1.63
N PRO A 220 13.72 -1.41 -1.17
CA PRO A 220 12.67 -2.42 -1.17
C PRO A 220 12.37 -2.89 -2.59
N THR A 221 12.11 -4.19 -2.74
CA THR A 221 11.91 -4.86 -4.03
C THR A 221 10.44 -4.98 -4.37
N PHE A 222 10.10 -4.69 -5.63
CA PHE A 222 8.75 -4.96 -6.15
C PHE A 222 8.43 -6.45 -6.13
N THR A 223 7.13 -6.78 -6.10
CA THR A 223 6.67 -8.16 -6.20
C THR A 223 7.17 -8.78 -7.52
N GLY A 224 7.92 -9.89 -7.43
CA GLY A 224 8.52 -10.57 -8.58
C GLY A 224 9.92 -10.08 -8.98
N GLN A 225 10.47 -9.05 -8.31
CA GLN A 225 11.85 -8.61 -8.52
C GLN A 225 12.84 -9.58 -7.85
N LEU A 226 13.75 -10.18 -8.63
CA LEU A 226 14.67 -11.23 -8.16
C LEU A 226 15.84 -10.72 -7.31
N SER A 227 16.17 -9.43 -7.38
CA SER A 227 17.34 -8.88 -6.69
C SER A 227 17.08 -7.47 -6.18
N ALA A 228 17.46 -7.23 -4.93
CA ALA A 228 17.38 -5.93 -4.31
C ALA A 228 18.57 -5.05 -4.72
N GLU A 229 18.27 -3.86 -5.22
CA GLU A 229 19.26 -2.81 -5.42
C GLU A 229 19.75 -2.31 -4.05
N ARG A 230 21.03 -1.94 -3.96
CA ARG A 230 21.59 -1.27 -2.79
C ARG A 230 22.08 0.11 -3.19
N VAL A 231 21.65 1.13 -2.47
CA VAL A 231 22.09 2.52 -2.70
C VAL A 231 23.14 2.87 -1.65
N MET A 232 24.28 3.41 -2.10
CA MET A 232 25.35 3.88 -1.23
C MET A 232 25.11 5.35 -0.86
N ILE A 233 25.04 5.63 0.43
CA ILE A 233 24.93 6.98 0.97
C ILE A 233 26.27 7.33 1.62
N PRO A 234 27.03 8.30 1.08
CA PRO A 234 28.32 8.68 1.61
C PRO A 234 28.19 9.45 2.93
N PHE A 235 29.24 9.41 3.75
CA PHE A 235 29.32 10.28 4.94
C PHE A 235 29.59 11.73 4.52
N ALA A 236 28.72 12.65 4.92
CA ALA A 236 28.92 14.09 4.80
C ALA A 236 29.24 14.66 6.18
N ASP A 237 30.41 15.30 6.33
CA ASP A 237 30.88 15.84 7.61
C ASP A 237 30.84 14.82 8.76
N GLN A 238 31.26 13.57 8.48
CA GLN A 238 31.21 12.42 9.40
C GLN A 238 29.79 11.99 9.80
N THR A 239 28.74 12.56 9.22
CA THR A 239 27.35 12.19 9.46
C THR A 239 26.73 11.50 8.26
N VAL A 240 25.82 10.55 8.50
CA VAL A 240 25.01 9.95 7.44
C VAL A 240 23.59 9.74 7.97
N ARG A 241 22.60 10.04 7.12
CA ARG A 241 21.18 9.89 7.46
C ARG A 241 20.69 8.53 7.05
N ILE A 242 19.88 7.92 7.91
CA ILE A 242 19.36 6.57 7.71
C ILE A 242 17.89 6.54 8.16
N PRO A 243 16.96 5.94 7.40
CA PRO A 243 15.59 5.76 7.84
C PRO A 243 15.49 4.86 9.07
N ILE A 244 14.56 5.17 9.97
CA ILE A 244 14.25 4.31 11.11
C ILE A 244 13.89 2.89 10.66
N GLY A 245 14.33 1.88 11.41
CA GLY A 245 14.04 0.48 11.15
C GLY A 245 14.80 -0.13 9.95
N SER A 246 15.63 0.64 9.26
CA SER A 246 16.38 0.12 8.12
C SER A 246 17.59 -0.74 8.53
N ALA A 247 17.94 -1.68 7.66
CA ALA A 247 19.15 -2.49 7.76
C ALA A 247 20.27 -1.85 6.93
N ALA A 248 21.29 -1.38 7.62
CA ALA A 248 22.42 -0.64 7.06
C ALA A 248 23.66 -1.52 6.95
N LEU A 249 24.32 -1.50 5.78
CA LEU A 249 25.64 -2.09 5.62
C LEU A 249 26.68 -0.97 5.62
N LEU A 250 27.46 -0.87 6.70
CA LEU A 250 28.56 0.10 6.80
C LEU A 250 29.74 -0.39 5.96
N GLN A 251 30.27 0.48 5.11
CA GLN A 251 31.46 0.23 4.31
C GLN A 251 32.60 1.20 4.68
N VAL A 252 33.75 0.61 5.00
CA VAL A 252 35.01 1.31 5.32
C VAL A 252 36.12 0.74 4.45
N SER A 253 37.02 1.59 3.98
CA SER A 253 38.15 1.18 3.15
C SER A 253 39.48 1.51 3.81
N ALA A 254 40.49 0.65 3.61
CA ALA A 254 41.87 0.88 4.03
C ALA A 254 42.79 1.03 2.81
N ASP A 255 43.71 2.00 2.86
CA ASP A 255 44.65 2.24 1.75
C ASP A 255 45.69 1.12 1.68
N VAL A 256 45.87 0.56 0.49
CA VAL A 256 46.82 -0.53 0.21
C VAL A 256 48.23 -0.01 0.00
N SER A 257 48.38 1.27 -0.34
CA SER A 257 49.66 1.95 -0.49
C SER A 257 50.27 2.39 0.86
N ALA A 258 49.47 2.35 1.94
CA ALA A 258 49.95 2.60 3.29
C ALA A 258 50.95 1.52 3.75
N SER A 259 51.70 1.80 4.82
CA SER A 259 52.74 0.90 5.31
C SER A 259 52.22 -0.49 5.69
N GLN A 260 50.98 -0.58 6.19
CA GLN A 260 50.34 -1.85 6.54
C GLN A 260 48.82 -1.76 6.37
N VAL A 261 48.25 -2.75 5.68
CA VAL A 261 46.79 -2.92 5.60
C VAL A 261 46.30 -3.71 6.81
N PRO A 262 45.29 -3.22 7.55
CA PRO A 262 44.69 -3.98 8.66
C PRO A 262 44.15 -5.34 8.22
N GLU A 263 44.28 -6.38 9.06
CA GLU A 263 43.62 -7.66 8.81
C GLU A 263 42.15 -7.64 9.23
N VAL A 264 41.85 -6.91 10.31
CA VAL A 264 40.52 -6.74 10.90
C VAL A 264 40.34 -5.27 11.28
N CYS A 265 39.16 -4.72 10.98
CA CYS A 265 38.71 -3.46 11.54
C CYS A 265 37.62 -3.73 12.58
N THR A 266 37.67 -3.07 13.73
CA THR A 266 36.67 -3.18 14.78
C THR A 266 35.87 -1.88 14.86
N LEU A 267 34.55 -2.01 14.76
CA LEU A 267 33.56 -0.98 15.03
C LEU A 267 33.29 -0.94 16.53
N PHE A 268 33.43 0.24 17.12
CA PHE A 268 32.89 0.57 18.43
C PHE A 268 31.69 1.48 18.21
N TYR A 269 30.58 1.19 18.88
CA TYR A 269 29.38 2.00 18.75
C TYR A 269 28.85 2.39 20.12
N ARG A 270 28.18 3.54 20.15
CA ARG A 270 27.44 4.03 21.30
C ARG A 270 26.10 4.56 20.84
N THR A 271 25.03 4.05 21.45
CA THR A 271 23.67 4.50 21.21
C THR A 271 23.35 5.77 21.99
N GLU A 272 22.24 6.43 21.68
CA GLU A 272 21.79 7.65 22.36
C GLU A 272 21.43 7.37 23.83
N GLU A 273 20.83 6.21 24.11
CA GLU A 273 20.59 5.70 25.47
C GLU A 273 21.88 5.36 26.26
N GLY A 274 23.04 5.43 25.62
CA GLY A 274 24.34 5.22 26.25
C GLY A 274 24.83 3.78 26.24
N ASN A 275 24.11 2.86 25.58
CA ASN A 275 24.57 1.49 25.38
C ASN A 275 25.82 1.49 24.52
N ARG A 276 26.80 0.64 24.88
CA ARG A 276 28.07 0.54 24.16
C ARG A 276 28.31 -0.90 23.74
N GLY A 277 28.84 -1.06 22.55
CA GLY A 277 29.24 -2.38 22.07
C GLY A 277 30.39 -2.30 21.08
N ARG A 278 30.78 -3.48 20.60
CA ARG A 278 31.80 -3.64 19.58
C ARG A 278 31.39 -4.72 18.59
N ALA A 279 31.77 -4.54 17.34
CA ALA A 279 31.59 -5.52 16.28
C ALA A 279 32.79 -5.50 15.34
N ASN A 280 33.12 -6.64 14.73
CA ASN A 280 34.24 -6.71 13.78
C ASN A 280 33.70 -6.59 12.35
N LEU A 281 34.35 -5.76 11.54
CA LEU A 281 34.07 -5.68 10.11
C LEU A 281 34.73 -6.87 9.40
N ARG A 282 34.03 -7.41 8.42
CA ARG A 282 34.52 -8.47 7.54
C ARG A 282 35.27 -7.84 6.37
N ARG A 283 36.46 -8.35 6.08
CA ARG A 283 37.21 -8.00 4.87
C ARG A 283 36.49 -8.55 3.63
N VAL A 284 36.21 -7.70 2.63
CA VAL A 284 35.46 -8.07 1.42
C VAL A 284 36.39 -8.11 0.21
N GLY A 285 36.49 -9.29 -0.42
CA GLY A 285 37.21 -9.47 -1.68
C GLY A 285 38.69 -9.06 -1.66
N ALA A 286 39.28 -9.00 -2.86
CA ALA A 286 40.60 -8.42 -3.08
C ALA A 286 40.51 -6.89 -3.19
N ALA A 287 41.62 -6.20 -2.91
CA ALA A 287 41.70 -4.76 -3.06
C ALA A 287 41.38 -4.31 -4.50
N ARG A 288 40.61 -3.23 -4.61
CA ARG A 288 40.23 -2.60 -5.88
C ARG A 288 40.62 -1.13 -5.84
N GLU A 289 41.20 -0.62 -6.93
CA GLU A 289 41.60 0.79 -7.05
C GLU A 289 42.51 1.29 -5.90
N GLY A 290 43.34 0.42 -5.34
CA GLY A 290 44.24 0.75 -4.23
C GLY A 290 43.59 0.73 -2.85
N TRP A 291 42.33 0.33 -2.72
CA TRP A 291 41.61 0.27 -1.45
C TRP A 291 41.15 -1.16 -1.12
N GLN A 292 41.37 -1.57 0.14
CA GLN A 292 40.84 -2.81 0.71
C GLN A 292 39.55 -2.52 1.48
N GLN A 293 38.45 -3.15 1.06
CA GLN A 293 37.12 -2.93 1.66
C GLN A 293 36.88 -3.81 2.88
N PHE A 294 36.20 -3.22 3.88
CA PHE A 294 35.70 -3.85 5.08
C PHE A 294 34.23 -3.47 5.26
N THR A 295 33.38 -4.46 5.52
CA THR A 295 31.93 -4.24 5.68
C THR A 295 31.40 -4.93 6.92
N ILE A 296 30.30 -4.41 7.45
CA ILE A 296 29.50 -5.09 8.47
C ILE A 296 28.03 -5.00 8.08
N ASP A 297 27.39 -6.17 8.05
CA ASP A 297 25.95 -6.39 7.90
C ASP A 297 25.46 -7.15 9.14
N GLY A 298 24.38 -6.65 9.77
CA GLY A 298 23.85 -7.22 11.02
C GLY A 298 24.08 -6.35 12.26
N PRO A 299 23.82 -6.87 13.47
CA PRO A 299 23.90 -6.10 14.72
C PRO A 299 25.27 -5.41 14.89
N PRO A 300 25.33 -4.11 15.21
CA PRO A 300 24.25 -3.23 15.69
C PRO A 300 23.48 -2.47 14.58
N LEU A 301 23.74 -2.74 13.30
CA LEU A 301 23.24 -1.94 12.17
C LEU A 301 21.99 -2.54 11.50
N ASP A 302 21.38 -3.54 12.13
CA ASP A 302 20.16 -4.18 11.67
C ASP A 302 18.96 -3.64 12.46
N GLY A 303 17.98 -3.07 11.77
CA GLY A 303 16.78 -2.49 12.39
C GLY A 303 17.08 -1.29 13.30
N ILE A 304 17.87 -0.31 12.82
CA ILE A 304 18.31 0.83 13.64
C ILE A 304 17.12 1.73 14.02
N THR A 305 16.85 1.88 15.32
CA THR A 305 15.75 2.73 15.83
C THR A 305 16.21 4.08 16.39
N GLU A 306 17.47 4.18 16.83
CA GLU A 306 18.04 5.36 17.48
C GLU A 306 19.37 5.76 16.82
N SER A 307 19.77 7.04 16.97
CA SER A 307 21.02 7.53 16.39
C SER A 307 22.23 6.89 17.07
N LEU A 308 23.26 6.57 16.28
CA LEU A 308 24.46 5.88 16.76
C LEU A 308 25.71 6.73 16.50
N THR A 309 26.61 6.75 17.47
CA THR A 309 27.99 7.25 17.27
C THR A 309 28.93 6.07 17.11
N LEU A 310 29.78 6.13 16.09
CA LEU A 310 30.61 5.05 15.61
C LEU A 310 32.08 5.47 15.56
N ASP A 311 32.94 4.62 16.08
CA ASP A 311 34.39 4.71 15.92
C ASP A 311 34.90 3.42 15.25
N VAL A 312 35.68 3.54 14.18
CA VAL A 312 36.27 2.38 13.49
C VAL A 312 37.77 2.38 13.70
N VAL A 313 38.29 1.27 14.24
CA VAL A 313 39.70 1.09 14.56
C VAL A 313 40.28 -0.06 13.73
N GLY A 314 41.36 0.22 13.01
CA GLY A 314 42.13 -0.77 12.26
C GLY A 314 43.62 -0.54 12.47
N LEU A 315 44.29 -1.48 13.12
CA LEU A 315 45.67 -1.30 13.60
C LEU A 315 45.81 -0.03 14.47
N ASP A 316 46.59 0.95 14.01
CA ASP A 316 46.78 2.26 14.64
C ASP A 316 45.91 3.37 14.01
N ALA A 317 45.20 3.07 12.93
CA ALA A 317 44.26 3.98 12.28
C ALA A 317 42.91 4.01 13.02
N ARG A 318 42.33 5.20 13.11
CA ARG A 318 41.04 5.45 13.75
C ARG A 318 40.22 6.44 12.95
N LEU A 319 39.01 6.04 12.59
CA LEU A 319 37.92 6.93 12.19
C LEU A 319 37.07 7.16 13.44
N ARG A 320 36.82 8.42 13.77
CA ARG A 320 36.11 8.80 14.99
C ARG A 320 34.91 9.66 14.66
N ASP A 321 33.99 9.70 15.63
CA ASP A 321 32.87 10.63 15.65
C ASP A 321 31.93 10.48 14.42
N LEU A 322 31.93 9.29 13.81
CA LEU A 322 31.00 8.98 12.72
C LEU A 322 29.60 8.85 13.30
N THR A 323 28.65 9.63 12.81
CA THR A 323 27.30 9.68 13.36
C THR A 323 26.30 9.12 12.35
N LEU A 324 25.58 8.07 12.75
CA LEU A 324 24.38 7.61 12.06
C LEU A 324 23.19 8.36 12.64
N GLN A 325 22.64 9.29 11.88
CA GLN A 325 21.45 10.04 12.28
C GLN A 325 20.20 9.33 11.75
N VAL A 326 19.33 8.89 12.65
CA VAL A 326 18.05 8.29 12.27
C VAL A 326 17.06 9.38 11.88
N VAL A 327 16.39 9.21 10.75
CA VAL A 327 15.35 10.10 10.22
C VAL A 327 14.07 9.34 9.92
N GLU A 328 12.94 10.05 9.87
CA GLU A 328 11.66 9.47 9.47
C GLU A 328 11.68 9.08 7.99
N PRO A 329 11.19 7.87 7.63
CA PRO A 329 11.16 7.41 6.24
C PRO A 329 10.15 8.22 5.43
N ILE A 330 10.46 8.42 4.15
CA ILE A 330 9.55 9.04 3.19
C ILE A 330 8.29 8.17 3.03
N ALA A 331 7.11 8.78 3.15
CA ALA A 331 5.83 8.10 3.05
C ALA A 331 4.82 8.91 2.23
N ILE A 332 3.85 8.23 1.61
CA ILE A 332 2.74 8.88 0.89
C ILE A 332 1.72 9.37 1.90
N THR A 333 1.46 10.67 1.93
CA THR A 333 0.53 11.32 2.86
C THR A 333 -0.88 11.41 2.29
N ALA A 334 -1.03 11.65 0.99
CA ALA A 334 -2.30 11.65 0.29
C ALA A 334 -2.16 11.10 -1.13
N MET A 335 -3.24 10.52 -1.63
CA MET A 335 -3.33 10.01 -2.99
C MET A 335 -4.65 10.45 -3.60
N THR A 336 -4.58 11.03 -4.79
CA THR A 336 -5.72 11.47 -5.59
C THR A 336 -5.68 10.80 -6.95
N ILE A 337 -6.85 10.58 -7.54
CA ILE A 337 -7.03 10.00 -8.85
C ILE A 337 -7.64 11.07 -9.74
N ASP A 338 -6.91 11.42 -10.79
CA ASP A 338 -7.34 12.34 -11.83
C ASP A 338 -7.94 11.50 -12.97
N CYS A 339 -9.27 11.52 -13.05
CA CYS A 339 -10.07 10.74 -13.99
C CYS A 339 -10.52 11.64 -15.13
N GLN A 340 -10.24 11.23 -16.36
CA GLN A 340 -10.81 11.80 -17.56
C GLN A 340 -11.72 10.75 -18.21
N TYR A 341 -13.03 11.00 -18.16
CA TYR A 341 -14.02 10.04 -18.64
C TYR A 341 -14.09 10.05 -20.18
N PRO A 342 -14.30 8.89 -20.81
CA PRO A 342 -14.54 8.78 -22.25
C PRO A 342 -15.86 9.45 -22.66
N THR A 343 -15.96 9.81 -23.94
CA THR A 343 -17.12 10.52 -24.49
C THR A 343 -18.43 9.80 -24.26
N TYR A 344 -18.47 8.46 -24.40
CA TYR A 344 -19.71 7.71 -24.24
C TYR A 344 -20.35 7.85 -22.84
N LEU A 345 -19.54 7.99 -21.79
CA LEU A 345 -20.05 8.19 -20.42
C LEU A 345 -20.50 9.62 -20.15
N VAL A 346 -19.97 10.59 -20.89
CA VAL A 346 -20.35 12.00 -20.79
C VAL A 346 -21.64 12.25 -21.55
N ASP A 347 -21.79 11.63 -22.72
CA ASP A 347 -22.99 11.73 -23.55
C ASP A 347 -24.18 11.01 -22.90
N ALA A 348 -23.93 9.85 -22.28
CA ALA A 348 -24.90 9.07 -21.51
C ALA A 348 -25.50 9.80 -20.31
N GLN A 349 -24.69 10.55 -19.57
CA GLN A 349 -25.08 11.20 -18.32
C GLN A 349 -24.72 12.68 -18.37
N SER A 350 -25.69 13.54 -18.68
CA SER A 350 -25.49 14.98 -18.84
C SER A 350 -24.93 15.70 -17.59
N SER A 351 -24.90 15.03 -16.43
CA SER A 351 -24.39 15.54 -15.15
C SER A 351 -22.93 15.17 -14.85
N ARG A 352 -22.33 14.20 -15.57
CA ARG A 352 -20.97 13.75 -15.29
C ARG A 352 -19.94 14.72 -15.90
N PRO A 353 -19.01 15.29 -15.12
CA PRO A 353 -17.98 16.17 -15.66
C PRO A 353 -17.00 15.38 -16.54
N GLN A 354 -16.44 16.00 -17.58
CA GLN A 354 -15.45 15.37 -18.46
C GLN A 354 -14.17 14.95 -17.72
N ARG A 355 -13.80 15.71 -16.69
CA ARG A 355 -12.63 15.45 -15.85
C ARG A 355 -12.97 15.70 -14.38
N GLU A 356 -12.53 14.80 -13.52
CA GLU A 356 -12.81 14.82 -12.10
C GLU A 356 -11.58 14.35 -11.32
N ALA A 357 -11.28 15.02 -10.20
CA ALA A 357 -10.24 14.60 -9.28
C ALA A 357 -10.89 14.01 -8.02
N LEU A 358 -10.65 12.73 -7.78
CA LEU A 358 -11.20 11.98 -6.66
C LEU A 358 -10.10 11.67 -5.64
N GLU A 359 -10.45 11.61 -4.36
CA GLU A 359 -9.53 11.09 -3.34
C GLU A 359 -9.47 9.56 -3.46
N TYR A 360 -8.27 8.96 -3.47
CA TYR A 360 -8.13 7.51 -3.53
C TYR A 360 -8.68 6.88 -2.25
N ARG A 361 -9.57 5.90 -2.40
CA ARG A 361 -10.08 5.06 -1.31
C ARG A 361 -10.01 3.60 -1.73
N SER A 362 -9.71 2.72 -0.77
CA SER A 362 -9.72 1.29 -1.03
C SER A 362 -11.11 0.84 -1.51
N GLY A 363 -11.15 0.12 -2.63
CA GLY A 363 -12.41 -0.33 -3.23
C GLY A 363 -13.07 0.67 -4.18
N LEU A 364 -12.43 1.81 -4.49
CA LEU A 364 -12.91 2.72 -5.53
C LEU A 364 -12.94 2.00 -6.89
N SER A 365 -14.11 2.03 -7.55
CA SER A 365 -14.31 1.53 -8.90
C SER A 365 -14.35 2.70 -9.90
N ILE A 366 -13.70 2.51 -11.04
CA ILE A 366 -13.66 3.47 -12.13
C ILE A 366 -14.31 2.83 -13.35
N PRO A 367 -15.20 3.52 -14.09
CA PRO A 367 -15.77 3.00 -15.33
C PRO A 367 -14.70 2.63 -16.36
N GLU A 368 -14.98 1.61 -17.16
CA GLU A 368 -14.13 1.16 -18.26
C GLU A 368 -13.77 2.32 -19.21
N GLY A 369 -12.55 2.29 -19.75
CA GLY A 369 -12.06 3.28 -20.71
C GLY A 369 -11.66 4.64 -20.13
N THR A 370 -11.96 4.91 -18.86
CA THR A 370 -11.53 6.14 -18.18
C THR A 370 -10.01 6.25 -18.20
N GLN A 371 -9.51 7.42 -18.62
CA GLN A 371 -8.08 7.72 -18.58
C GLN A 371 -7.72 8.17 -17.17
N VAL A 372 -6.82 7.43 -16.54
CA VAL A 372 -6.50 7.60 -15.12
C VAL A 372 -5.04 8.01 -14.91
N THR A 373 -4.84 9.04 -14.09
CA THR A 373 -3.53 9.43 -13.56
C THR A 373 -3.59 9.46 -12.04
N LEU A 374 -2.75 8.65 -11.38
CA LEU A 374 -2.58 8.71 -9.92
C LEU A 374 -1.66 9.86 -9.57
N ARG A 375 -2.06 10.72 -8.63
CA ARG A 375 -1.28 11.83 -8.12
C ARG A 375 -1.12 11.70 -6.61
N GLY A 376 0.11 11.50 -6.17
CA GLY A 376 0.43 11.36 -4.75
C GLY A 376 1.21 12.55 -4.20
N THR A 377 1.05 12.79 -2.91
CA THR A 377 1.89 13.71 -2.12
C THR A 377 2.67 12.88 -1.10
N ALA A 378 3.96 13.16 -0.94
CA ALA A 378 4.81 12.52 0.07
C ALA A 378 5.06 13.45 1.27
N SER A 379 5.57 12.90 2.37
CA SER A 379 5.91 13.65 3.60
C SER A 379 7.10 14.61 3.43
N GLY A 380 7.89 14.46 2.36
CA GLY A 380 9.10 15.23 2.08
C GLY A 380 9.41 15.30 0.58
N ALA A 381 10.51 15.96 0.23
CA ALA A 381 10.94 16.10 -1.16
C ALA A 381 11.44 14.77 -1.74
N LEU A 382 11.05 14.47 -2.98
CA LEU A 382 11.31 13.23 -3.68
C LEU A 382 12.43 13.43 -4.73
N SER A 383 13.38 12.50 -4.81
CA SER A 383 14.36 12.46 -5.91
C SER A 383 13.95 11.53 -7.02
N ARG A 384 13.39 10.37 -6.67
CA ARG A 384 13.08 9.27 -7.59
C ARG A 384 11.84 8.54 -7.10
N VAL A 385 10.88 8.38 -8.01
CA VAL A 385 9.69 7.56 -7.80
C VAL A 385 9.61 6.56 -8.93
N GLU A 386 9.44 5.30 -8.57
CA GLU A 386 9.33 4.20 -9.51
C GLU A 386 8.05 3.44 -9.23
N TYR A 387 7.44 2.91 -10.27
CA TYR A 387 6.24 2.11 -10.11
C TYR A 387 6.22 0.93 -11.05
N VAL A 388 5.42 -0.07 -10.68
CA VAL A 388 5.14 -1.26 -11.48
C VAL A 388 3.63 -1.43 -11.55
N LYS A 389 3.14 -1.70 -12.77
CA LYS A 389 1.74 -2.08 -13.01
C LYS A 389 1.66 -3.62 -13.02
N LEU A 390 0.93 -4.18 -12.08
CA LEU A 390 0.61 -5.60 -12.01
C LEU A 390 -0.83 -5.77 -12.53
N SER A 391 -1.00 -6.49 -13.64
CA SER A 391 -2.32 -6.80 -14.17
C SER A 391 -3.06 -7.72 -13.19
N GLY A 392 -4.21 -7.28 -12.68
CA GLY A 392 -5.06 -8.10 -11.83
C GLY A 392 -5.86 -9.09 -12.68
N GLY A 393 -5.47 -10.37 -12.66
CA GLY A 393 -6.28 -11.42 -13.30
C GLY A 393 -5.48 -12.48 -14.04
N GLY A 394 -4.71 -13.26 -13.29
CA GLY A 394 -4.19 -14.54 -13.77
C GLY A 394 -3.91 -15.41 -12.56
N SER A 395 -4.82 -16.32 -12.20
CA SER A 395 -4.44 -17.48 -11.41
C SER A 395 -3.22 -18.11 -12.07
N PRO A 396 -2.15 -18.47 -11.33
CA PRO A 396 -1.03 -19.16 -11.92
C PRO A 396 -1.54 -20.52 -12.43
N GLY A 397 -1.74 -20.63 -13.74
CA GLY A 397 -2.10 -21.88 -14.39
C GLY A 397 -1.03 -22.94 -14.10
N PRO A 398 -1.39 -24.22 -13.94
CA PRO A 398 -0.45 -25.29 -13.63
C PRO A 398 0.27 -25.74 -14.91
N SER A 399 0.98 -24.82 -15.55
CA SER A 399 1.70 -25.08 -16.79
C SER A 399 3.04 -24.37 -16.74
N GLY A 400 4.07 -25.14 -16.39
CA GLY A 400 5.46 -24.68 -16.27
C GLY A 400 6.09 -24.32 -17.61
N SER A 401 5.71 -23.17 -18.16
CA SER A 401 6.58 -22.38 -19.03
C SER A 401 6.78 -21.02 -18.36
N SER A 402 7.87 -20.90 -17.63
CA SER A 402 8.42 -19.64 -17.12
C SER A 402 8.81 -18.76 -18.31
N SER A 403 7.81 -18.13 -18.94
CA SER A 403 8.05 -16.87 -19.62
C SER A 403 8.31 -15.87 -18.50
N GLU A 404 9.56 -15.46 -18.36
CA GLU A 404 9.94 -14.32 -17.53
C GLU A 404 9.12 -13.13 -18.01
N THR A 405 7.97 -12.86 -17.37
CA THR A 405 7.31 -11.58 -17.50
C THR A 405 8.27 -10.57 -16.89
N SER A 406 9.12 -9.98 -17.73
CA SER A 406 10.10 -8.98 -17.33
C SER A 406 9.34 -7.87 -16.61
N LEU A 407 9.59 -7.71 -15.31
CA LEU A 407 9.01 -6.62 -14.53
C LEU A 407 9.42 -5.30 -15.16
N GLN A 408 8.45 -4.55 -15.71
CA GLN A 408 8.71 -3.25 -16.29
C GLN A 408 8.61 -2.18 -15.20
N ILE A 409 9.74 -1.86 -14.58
CA ILE A 409 9.86 -0.74 -13.64
C ILE A 409 9.87 0.55 -14.45
N GLN A 410 8.90 1.44 -14.18
CA GLN A 410 8.76 2.71 -14.88
C GLN A 410 9.03 3.88 -13.91
N PRO A 411 9.77 4.91 -14.33
CA PRO A 411 9.92 6.13 -13.54
C PRO A 411 8.62 6.96 -13.60
N ALA A 412 8.21 7.53 -12.46
CA ALA A 412 7.13 8.51 -12.40
C ALA A 412 7.67 9.94 -12.58
N THR A 413 6.81 10.85 -13.01
CA THR A 413 7.12 12.30 -13.00
C THR A 413 7.06 12.82 -11.57
N VAL A 414 8.11 13.52 -11.13
CA VAL A 414 8.27 14.04 -9.77
C VAL A 414 8.39 15.57 -9.80
N ASP A 415 7.67 16.25 -8.91
CA ASP A 415 7.72 17.70 -8.70
C ASP A 415 7.70 18.01 -7.20
N GLY A 416 8.89 18.20 -6.63
CA GLY A 416 9.08 18.45 -5.19
C GLY A 416 8.57 17.29 -4.33
N GLN A 417 7.47 17.51 -3.62
CA GLN A 417 6.82 16.51 -2.76
C GLN A 417 5.72 15.72 -3.49
N THR A 418 5.45 16.05 -4.75
CA THR A 418 4.34 15.47 -5.52
C THR A 418 4.87 14.59 -6.64
N PHE A 419 4.08 13.58 -7.02
CA PHE A 419 4.39 12.75 -8.17
C PHE A 419 3.11 12.37 -8.91
N ALA A 420 3.26 12.06 -10.21
CA ALA A 420 2.16 11.61 -11.06
C ALA A 420 2.53 10.33 -11.80
N ILE A 421 1.62 9.35 -11.79
CA ILE A 421 1.75 8.04 -12.43
C ILE A 421 0.61 7.90 -13.45
N PRO A 422 0.90 7.93 -14.76
CA PRO A 422 -0.11 7.74 -15.78
C PRO A 422 -0.47 6.25 -15.89
N LEU A 423 -1.67 5.87 -15.45
CA LEU A 423 -2.18 4.51 -15.65
C LEU A 423 -2.65 4.31 -17.09
N GLY A 424 -3.10 5.38 -17.75
CA GLY A 424 -3.62 5.36 -19.11
C GLY A 424 -5.11 5.03 -19.14
N ALA A 425 -5.61 4.61 -20.29
CA ALA A 425 -7.01 4.17 -20.43
C ALA A 425 -7.21 2.82 -19.73
N MET A 426 -8.05 2.81 -18.70
CA MET A 426 -8.28 1.66 -17.84
C MET A 426 -9.29 0.69 -18.48
N ARG A 427 -8.81 -0.42 -19.04
CA ARG A 427 -9.67 -1.50 -19.57
C ARG A 427 -9.79 -2.72 -18.65
N ALA A 428 -8.91 -2.82 -17.67
CA ALA A 428 -8.89 -3.90 -16.70
C ALA A 428 -8.38 -3.37 -15.37
N SER A 429 -8.77 -4.03 -14.29
CA SER A 429 -8.30 -3.69 -12.94
C SER A 429 -6.78 -3.81 -12.86
N GLN A 430 -6.13 -2.80 -12.28
CA GLN A 430 -4.67 -2.75 -12.14
C GLN A 430 -4.26 -2.59 -10.68
N ILE A 431 -3.17 -3.25 -10.34
CA ILE A 431 -2.48 -3.08 -9.08
C ILE A 431 -1.21 -2.27 -9.35
N VAL A 432 -0.97 -1.22 -8.59
CA VAL A 432 0.17 -0.34 -8.73
C VAL A 432 1.00 -0.41 -7.46
N GLU A 433 2.23 -0.86 -7.60
CA GLU A 433 3.23 -0.80 -6.54
C GLU A 433 4.10 0.44 -6.76
N ILE A 434 4.31 1.24 -5.71
CA ILE A 434 5.05 2.51 -5.80
C ILE A 434 6.24 2.47 -4.86
N ARG A 435 7.42 2.76 -5.38
CA ARG A 435 8.68 2.87 -4.64
C ARG A 435 9.14 4.32 -4.65
N LEU A 436 9.54 4.80 -3.48
CA LEU A 436 9.89 6.20 -3.24
C LEU A 436 11.32 6.30 -2.72
N LEU A 437 12.07 7.26 -3.25
CA LEU A 437 13.35 7.72 -2.71
C LEU A 437 13.26 9.23 -2.47
N ASP A 438 13.72 9.66 -1.30
CA ASP A 438 13.73 11.08 -0.92
C ASP A 438 14.85 11.87 -1.62
N GLU A 439 14.95 13.18 -1.39
CA GLU A 439 15.99 14.06 -1.94
C GLU A 439 17.43 13.65 -1.58
N TYR A 440 17.62 12.88 -0.51
CA TYR A 440 18.92 12.37 -0.03
C TYR A 440 19.21 10.95 -0.52
N GLY A 441 18.31 10.33 -1.30
CA GLY A 441 18.42 8.96 -1.79
C GLY A 441 18.01 7.89 -0.78
N LEU A 442 17.32 8.26 0.30
CA LEU A 442 16.80 7.34 1.31
C LEU A 442 15.51 6.66 0.83
N PRO A 443 15.41 5.33 0.88
CA PRO A 443 14.21 4.61 0.47
C PRO A 443 13.10 4.70 1.53
N ALA A 444 11.85 4.59 1.09
CA ALA A 444 10.72 4.30 1.97
C ALA A 444 10.87 2.93 2.65
N GLU A 445 10.23 2.75 3.81
CA GLU A 445 10.25 1.50 4.57
C GLU A 445 9.59 0.34 3.79
N GLN A 446 8.46 0.62 3.12
CA GLN A 446 7.66 -0.37 2.40
C GLN A 446 7.20 0.18 1.06
N ILE A 447 6.83 -0.73 0.15
CA ILE A 447 6.22 -0.39 -1.14
C ILE A 447 4.71 -0.39 -0.97
N PRO A 448 4.05 0.78 -0.90
CA PRO A 448 2.60 0.84 -0.86
C PRO A 448 2.00 0.29 -2.17
N ARG A 449 0.89 -0.44 -2.01
CA ARG A 449 0.14 -1.07 -3.09
C ARG A 449 -1.24 -0.43 -3.22
N TYR A 450 -1.52 0.11 -4.40
CA TYR A 450 -2.80 0.72 -4.74
C TYR A 450 -3.54 -0.17 -5.74
N VAL A 451 -4.84 -0.34 -5.56
CA VAL A 451 -5.69 -1.14 -6.44
C VAL A 451 -6.72 -0.22 -7.06
N VAL A 452 -6.72 -0.17 -8.39
CA VAL A 452 -7.73 0.58 -9.15
C VAL A 452 -8.59 -0.44 -9.87
N THR A 453 -9.84 -0.58 -9.43
CA THR A 453 -10.80 -1.53 -9.97
C THR A 453 -11.54 -0.91 -11.14
N VAL A 454 -11.69 -1.65 -12.24
CA VAL A 454 -12.48 -1.24 -13.39
C VAL A 454 -13.87 -1.86 -13.32
N LEU A 455 -14.90 -1.04 -13.49
CA LEU A 455 -16.27 -1.48 -13.71
C LEU A 455 -16.47 -1.66 -15.23
N GLU A 456 -16.65 -2.91 -15.66
CA GLU A 456 -16.95 -3.25 -17.07
C GLU A 456 -18.35 -2.76 -17.44
N ASP A 457 -18.52 -2.34 -18.70
CA ASP A 457 -19.82 -1.92 -19.23
C ASP A 457 -20.75 -3.12 -19.46
N GLN A 458 -22.04 -2.96 -19.16
CA GLN A 458 -23.04 -4.01 -19.30
C GLN A 458 -23.74 -3.93 -20.64
N ILE A 459 -24.32 -5.05 -21.08
CA ILE A 459 -25.10 -5.06 -22.31
C ILE A 459 -26.51 -4.57 -21.95
N PRO A 460 -27.15 -3.72 -22.78
CA PRO A 460 -28.52 -3.29 -22.56
C PRO A 460 -29.48 -4.47 -22.31
N GLU A 461 -30.28 -4.36 -21.26
CA GLU A 461 -31.32 -5.33 -20.96
C GLU A 461 -32.63 -4.93 -21.62
N VAL A 462 -33.16 -5.82 -22.46
CA VAL A 462 -34.41 -5.59 -23.19
C VAL A 462 -35.37 -6.73 -22.87
N ALA A 463 -36.48 -6.40 -22.23
CA ALA A 463 -37.61 -7.31 -22.02
C ALA A 463 -38.80 -6.78 -22.79
N SER A 464 -39.37 -7.58 -23.69
CA SER A 464 -40.49 -7.17 -24.53
C SER A 464 -41.50 -8.30 -24.70
N ARG A 465 -42.78 -7.94 -24.74
CA ARG A 465 -43.90 -8.86 -25.06
C ARG A 465 -44.90 -8.16 -25.96
N LEU A 466 -45.50 -8.91 -26.89
CA LEU A 466 -46.68 -8.46 -27.62
C LEU A 466 -47.92 -8.61 -26.75
N GLN A 467 -48.74 -7.56 -26.65
CA GLN A 467 -49.96 -7.58 -25.85
C GLN A 467 -51.20 -7.84 -26.70
N GLY A 468 -51.89 -8.97 -26.49
CA GLY A 468 -53.08 -9.29 -27.26
C GLY A 468 -52.75 -9.64 -28.72
N ILE A 469 -51.61 -10.30 -28.94
CA ILE A 469 -51.23 -10.93 -30.21
C ILE A 469 -50.97 -12.41 -29.90
N GLY A 470 -51.53 -13.29 -30.74
CA GLY A 470 -51.35 -14.73 -30.65
C GLY A 470 -50.12 -15.20 -31.44
N VAL A 471 -50.17 -16.44 -31.92
CA VAL A 471 -49.14 -17.01 -32.81
C VAL A 471 -49.34 -16.56 -34.27
N ALA A 472 -50.52 -16.03 -34.59
CA ALA A 472 -50.90 -15.61 -35.94
C ALA A 472 -51.45 -14.18 -35.96
N VAL A 473 -51.20 -13.47 -37.06
CA VAL A 473 -51.66 -12.10 -37.29
C VAL A 473 -52.15 -11.88 -38.71
N THR A 474 -52.96 -10.84 -38.94
CA THR A 474 -53.38 -10.41 -40.27
C THR A 474 -52.35 -9.44 -40.88
N PRO A 475 -52.33 -9.26 -42.22
CA PRO A 475 -51.47 -8.27 -42.88
C PRO A 475 -51.63 -6.83 -42.39
N ASN A 476 -52.82 -6.49 -41.86
CA ASN A 476 -53.17 -5.13 -41.44
C ASN A 476 -53.10 -4.93 -39.91
N ALA A 477 -52.51 -5.88 -39.18
CA ALA A 477 -52.50 -5.88 -37.73
C ALA A 477 -51.66 -4.73 -37.13
N SER A 478 -52.11 -4.23 -35.98
CA SER A 478 -51.33 -3.40 -35.07
C SER A 478 -50.70 -4.28 -34.00
N LEU A 479 -49.40 -4.15 -33.79
CA LEU A 479 -48.56 -4.97 -32.92
C LEU A 479 -48.14 -4.13 -31.71
N PRO A 480 -48.92 -4.14 -30.61
CA PRO A 480 -48.58 -3.42 -29.40
C PRO A 480 -47.47 -4.15 -28.63
N ILE A 481 -46.29 -3.53 -28.59
CA ILE A 481 -45.10 -4.00 -27.89
C ILE A 481 -45.03 -3.30 -26.54
N ARG A 482 -44.95 -4.10 -25.47
CA ARG A 482 -44.86 -3.61 -24.08
C ARG A 482 -43.66 -4.25 -23.39
N GLY A 483 -42.97 -3.51 -22.53
CA GLY A 483 -41.86 -4.06 -21.78
C GLY A 483 -40.95 -3.01 -21.16
N THR A 484 -39.68 -3.36 -20.97
CA THR A 484 -38.66 -2.47 -20.42
C THR A 484 -37.36 -2.59 -21.21
N ALA A 485 -36.69 -1.46 -21.44
CA ALA A 485 -35.35 -1.41 -22.01
C ALA A 485 -34.50 -0.49 -21.12
N THR A 486 -33.44 -1.04 -20.53
CA THR A 486 -32.60 -0.33 -19.56
C THR A 486 -31.13 -0.67 -19.73
N ASP A 487 -30.27 0.29 -19.44
CA ASP A 487 -28.81 0.15 -19.48
C ASP A 487 -28.17 1.02 -18.39
N ASP A 488 -27.01 0.63 -17.87
CA ASP A 488 -26.33 1.36 -16.80
C ASP A 488 -25.72 2.69 -17.28
N ASN A 489 -25.33 2.75 -18.55
CA ASN A 489 -24.81 3.94 -19.22
C ASN A 489 -25.79 4.48 -20.28
N GLY A 490 -27.07 4.14 -20.16
CA GLY A 490 -28.14 4.68 -21.00
C GLY A 490 -28.17 4.13 -22.43
N LEU A 491 -29.33 4.27 -23.07
CA LEU A 491 -29.57 3.74 -24.40
C LEU A 491 -29.33 4.81 -25.47
N ALA A 492 -28.51 4.49 -26.47
CA ALA A 492 -28.29 5.35 -27.63
C ALA A 492 -29.38 5.18 -28.69
N ARG A 493 -29.87 3.95 -28.90
CA ARG A 493 -30.89 3.64 -29.90
C ARG A 493 -31.74 2.47 -29.44
N LEU A 494 -33.05 2.57 -29.65
CA LEU A 494 -34.02 1.50 -29.46
C LEU A 494 -34.79 1.33 -30.77
N TYR A 495 -34.88 0.11 -31.27
CA TYR A 495 -35.59 -0.18 -32.52
C TYR A 495 -36.17 -1.58 -32.50
N VAL A 496 -37.18 -1.81 -33.33
CA VAL A 496 -37.77 -3.13 -33.54
C VAL A 496 -37.37 -3.63 -34.90
N GLU A 497 -36.68 -4.77 -34.90
CA GLU A 497 -36.32 -5.48 -36.12
C GLU A 497 -37.48 -6.39 -36.52
N LEU A 498 -38.00 -6.16 -37.73
CA LEU A 498 -39.00 -6.98 -38.39
C LEU A 498 -38.33 -7.77 -39.50
N VAL A 499 -38.54 -9.08 -39.53
CA VAL A 499 -37.96 -10.00 -40.53
C VAL A 499 -39.07 -10.77 -41.21
N LEU A 500 -39.23 -10.61 -42.53
CA LEU A 500 -40.21 -11.34 -43.32
C LEU A 500 -39.53 -12.49 -44.08
N ASP A 501 -39.99 -13.73 -43.88
CA ASP A 501 -39.47 -14.96 -44.50
C ASP A 501 -37.93 -15.04 -44.56
N ASP A 502 -37.26 -14.63 -43.47
CA ASP A 502 -35.80 -14.59 -43.33
C ASP A 502 -35.03 -13.80 -44.42
N SER A 503 -35.70 -12.90 -45.16
CA SER A 503 -35.12 -12.23 -46.33
C SER A 503 -35.25 -10.71 -46.31
N ALA A 504 -36.40 -10.16 -45.94
CA ALA A 504 -36.59 -8.70 -45.81
C ALA A 504 -36.46 -8.28 -44.34
N ARG A 505 -35.43 -7.49 -44.02
CA ARG A 505 -35.20 -6.94 -42.68
C ARG A 505 -35.49 -5.44 -42.67
N VAL A 506 -36.33 -5.01 -41.75
CA VAL A 506 -36.70 -3.61 -41.53
C VAL A 506 -36.48 -3.27 -40.07
N ASP A 507 -35.75 -2.19 -39.81
CA ASP A 507 -35.60 -1.63 -38.47
C ASP A 507 -36.57 -0.45 -38.33
N VAL A 508 -37.49 -0.53 -37.36
CA VAL A 508 -38.40 0.56 -37.01
C VAL A 508 -37.87 1.22 -35.74
N ASP A 509 -37.42 2.47 -35.85
CA ASP A 509 -36.92 3.22 -34.71
C ASP A 509 -38.04 3.53 -33.71
N VAL A 510 -37.71 3.41 -32.43
CA VAL A 510 -38.60 3.66 -31.30
C VAL A 510 -37.98 4.73 -30.41
N ASP A 511 -38.80 5.65 -29.91
CA ASP A 511 -38.35 6.65 -28.95
C ASP A 511 -37.81 5.96 -27.69
N VAL A 512 -36.62 6.37 -27.27
CA VAL A 512 -35.99 5.86 -26.04
C VAL A 512 -36.74 6.45 -24.84
N PRO A 513 -37.40 5.62 -24.01
CA PRO A 513 -38.20 6.12 -22.91
C PRO A 513 -37.32 6.52 -21.71
N ASP A 514 -37.56 7.71 -21.14
CA ASP A 514 -36.80 8.23 -19.98
C ASP A 514 -36.88 7.33 -18.74
N ASN A 515 -37.98 6.60 -18.56
CA ASN A 515 -38.23 5.68 -17.45
C ASN A 515 -37.89 4.22 -17.79
N GLY A 516 -37.35 3.95 -18.99
CA GLY A 516 -37.08 2.61 -19.48
C GLY A 516 -38.33 1.80 -19.84
N GLU A 517 -39.55 2.34 -19.75
CA GLU A 517 -40.78 1.62 -20.12
C GLU A 517 -41.02 1.67 -21.64
N LEU A 518 -40.96 0.51 -22.27
CA LEU A 518 -41.26 0.34 -23.68
C LEU A 518 -42.77 0.25 -23.88
N ASN A 519 -43.35 1.24 -24.56
CA ASN A 519 -44.76 1.30 -24.92
C ASN A 519 -44.92 1.83 -26.34
N THR A 520 -44.95 0.93 -27.32
CA THR A 520 -44.97 1.29 -28.74
C THR A 520 -45.87 0.33 -29.51
N ASP A 521 -46.55 0.85 -30.52
CA ASP A 521 -47.44 0.07 -31.39
C ASP A 521 -46.88 0.12 -32.82
N ILE A 522 -46.63 -1.04 -33.42
CA ILE A 522 -46.19 -1.14 -34.81
C ILE A 522 -47.38 -1.51 -35.68
N ASP A 523 -47.75 -0.63 -36.59
CA ASP A 523 -48.88 -0.83 -37.49
C ASP A 523 -48.41 -1.37 -38.84
N LEU A 524 -48.72 -2.65 -39.14
CA LEU A 524 -48.33 -3.30 -40.38
C LEU A 524 -49.00 -2.66 -41.61
N ALA A 525 -50.23 -2.14 -41.48
CA ALA A 525 -50.91 -1.49 -42.60
C ALA A 525 -50.22 -0.17 -42.99
N LEU A 526 -49.78 0.62 -41.99
CA LEU A 526 -49.01 1.84 -42.26
C LEU A 526 -47.65 1.54 -42.88
N LEU A 527 -46.98 0.46 -42.48
CA LEU A 527 -45.72 0.04 -43.08
C LEU A 527 -45.88 -0.42 -44.53
N ASP A 528 -47.01 -1.04 -44.88
CA ASP A 528 -47.33 -1.42 -46.26
C ASP A 528 -47.67 -0.20 -47.12
N GLU A 529 -48.48 0.74 -46.61
CA GLU A 529 -48.78 2.01 -47.29
C GLU A 529 -47.52 2.85 -47.59
N GLN A 530 -46.54 2.80 -46.69
CA GLN A 530 -45.25 3.47 -46.85
C GLN A 530 -44.28 2.70 -47.76
N GLY A 531 -44.63 1.48 -48.20
CA GLY A 531 -43.77 0.61 -49.00
C GLY A 531 -42.53 0.12 -48.26
N ILE A 532 -42.55 0.15 -46.92
CA ILE A 532 -41.45 -0.30 -46.07
C ILE A 532 -41.49 -1.83 -45.91
N LEU A 533 -42.67 -2.38 -45.65
CA LEU A 533 -42.88 -3.81 -45.44
C LEU A 533 -44.28 -4.22 -45.94
N THR A 534 -44.33 -5.02 -47.00
CA THR A 534 -45.58 -5.59 -47.53
C THR A 534 -45.72 -7.04 -47.04
N ALA A 535 -46.68 -7.28 -46.16
CA ALA A 535 -46.97 -8.60 -45.62
C ALA A 535 -48.08 -9.30 -46.44
N ALA A 536 -47.82 -10.51 -46.92
CA ALA A 536 -48.80 -11.35 -47.61
C ALA A 536 -49.24 -12.54 -46.73
N PRO A 537 -50.50 -13.01 -46.84
CA PRO A 537 -50.93 -14.24 -46.19
C PRO A 537 -50.05 -15.45 -46.58
N GLY A 538 -49.73 -16.31 -45.61
CA GLY A 538 -48.86 -17.48 -45.77
C GLY A 538 -47.40 -17.25 -45.38
N GLN A 539 -47.00 -15.99 -45.14
CA GLN A 539 -45.63 -15.64 -44.74
C GLN A 539 -45.41 -15.71 -43.23
N THR A 540 -44.15 -15.65 -42.82
CA THR A 540 -43.75 -15.57 -41.41
C THR A 540 -43.09 -14.23 -41.09
N LEU A 541 -43.50 -13.63 -39.97
CA LEU A 541 -42.97 -12.37 -39.45
C LEU A 541 -42.20 -12.64 -38.16
N GLY A 542 -40.89 -12.48 -38.20
CA GLY A 542 -40.01 -12.41 -37.04
C GLY A 542 -39.98 -10.99 -36.46
N ILE A 543 -40.06 -10.89 -35.14
CA ILE A 543 -40.06 -9.61 -34.42
C ILE A 543 -39.05 -9.72 -33.28
N VAL A 544 -38.12 -8.77 -33.20
CA VAL A 544 -37.14 -8.66 -32.12
C VAL A 544 -36.97 -7.20 -31.73
N VAL A 545 -37.15 -6.88 -30.45
CA VAL A 545 -36.78 -5.55 -29.93
C VAL A 545 -35.29 -5.52 -29.64
N LYS A 546 -34.61 -4.49 -30.11
CA LYS A 546 -33.16 -4.33 -30.06
C LYS A 546 -32.79 -2.98 -29.48
N ALA A 547 -31.79 -2.95 -28.61
CA ALA A 547 -31.27 -1.74 -28.04
C ALA A 547 -29.75 -1.69 -28.18
N THR A 548 -29.20 -0.49 -28.35
CA THR A 548 -27.77 -0.24 -28.33
C THR A 548 -27.44 0.85 -27.32
N ASP A 549 -26.36 0.67 -26.59
CA ASP A 549 -25.82 1.66 -25.65
C ASP A 549 -24.98 2.74 -26.38
N HIS A 550 -24.39 3.63 -25.59
CA HIS A 550 -23.44 4.63 -26.08
C HIS A 550 -22.00 4.11 -26.20
N PHE A 551 -21.69 2.88 -25.79
CA PHE A 551 -20.34 2.38 -25.60
C PHE A 551 -19.48 2.53 -26.87
N ASP A 552 -18.47 3.40 -26.80
CA ASP A 552 -17.54 3.65 -27.91
C ASP A 552 -16.10 3.74 -27.41
N LEU A 553 -15.53 2.58 -27.10
CA LEU A 553 -14.10 2.44 -26.88
C LEU A 553 -13.43 1.94 -28.16
N GLN A 554 -13.05 2.87 -29.03
CA GLN A 554 -12.17 2.56 -30.15
C GLN A 554 -10.88 1.95 -29.62
N SER A 555 -10.56 0.73 -30.05
CA SER A 555 -9.18 0.27 -29.96
C SER A 555 -8.43 1.04 -31.02
N GLU A 556 -7.41 1.82 -30.63
CA GLU A 556 -6.33 2.17 -31.54
C GLU A 556 -5.97 0.90 -32.31
N VAL A 557 -6.25 0.95 -33.61
CA VAL A 557 -5.87 -0.07 -34.57
C VAL A 557 -4.36 -0.16 -34.50
N THR A 558 -3.86 -1.15 -33.78
CA THR A 558 -2.46 -1.54 -33.85
C THR A 558 -2.19 -1.86 -35.31
N THR A 559 -1.27 -1.09 -35.90
CA THR A 559 -0.66 -1.30 -37.20
C THR A 559 -0.59 -2.80 -37.55
N PRO A 560 -1.02 -3.25 -38.75
CA PRO A 560 -0.98 -4.66 -39.12
C PRO A 560 0.49 -5.10 -39.24
N GLY A 561 1.03 -5.66 -38.15
CA GLY A 561 2.42 -6.08 -38.11
C GLY A 561 2.85 -6.58 -36.74
N LYS A 562 2.72 -7.90 -36.55
CA LYS A 562 3.40 -8.74 -35.55
C LYS A 562 3.04 -8.54 -34.07
N GLU A 563 1.89 -9.06 -33.66
CA GLU A 563 1.77 -9.71 -32.34
C GLU A 563 0.97 -11.01 -32.48
N THR A 564 1.49 -12.08 -31.89
CA THR A 564 0.93 -13.44 -31.93
C THR A 564 -0.27 -13.51 -30.97
N PRO A 565 -1.43 -14.09 -31.36
CA PRO A 565 -2.63 -14.07 -30.54
C PRO A 565 -2.54 -15.14 -29.46
N SER A 566 -2.28 -14.74 -28.22
CA SER A 566 -2.50 -15.59 -27.05
C SER A 566 -2.99 -14.71 -25.90
N GLN A 567 -4.29 -14.85 -25.59
CA GLN A 567 -4.97 -14.41 -24.36
C GLN A 567 -5.32 -12.92 -24.20
N ALA A 568 -5.43 -12.13 -25.28
CA ALA A 568 -6.26 -10.93 -25.24
C ALA A 568 -7.73 -11.33 -25.44
N ARG A 569 -8.57 -11.12 -24.42
CA ARG A 569 -10.03 -11.12 -24.54
C ARG A 569 -10.39 -10.24 -25.75
N PRO A 570 -11.26 -10.67 -26.69
CA PRO A 570 -11.54 -9.88 -27.89
C PRO A 570 -12.01 -8.49 -27.43
N ALA A 571 -11.29 -7.45 -27.87
CA ALA A 571 -11.67 -6.07 -27.60
C ALA A 571 -13.10 -5.88 -28.14
N ARG A 572 -14.05 -5.58 -27.25
CA ARG A 572 -15.41 -5.23 -27.63
C ARG A 572 -15.33 -3.90 -28.38
N GLN A 573 -15.29 -3.98 -29.71
CA GLN A 573 -15.45 -2.84 -30.59
C GLN A 573 -16.91 -2.80 -31.02
N ARG A 574 -17.54 -1.62 -30.89
CA ARG A 574 -18.94 -1.25 -31.21
C ARG A 574 -19.81 -1.06 -29.97
N PRO A 575 -20.85 -0.21 -30.05
CA PRO A 575 -21.89 -0.16 -29.03
C PRO A 575 -22.39 -1.56 -28.72
N LEU A 576 -22.56 -1.86 -27.43
CA LEU A 576 -23.09 -3.14 -27.00
C LEU A 576 -24.55 -3.23 -27.39
N PHE A 577 -24.95 -4.44 -27.72
CA PHE A 577 -26.24 -4.72 -28.32
C PHE A 577 -27.03 -5.66 -27.40
N GLY A 578 -28.15 -5.14 -26.90
CA GLY A 578 -29.17 -5.91 -26.20
C GLY A 578 -30.28 -6.33 -27.15
N GLN A 579 -30.80 -7.55 -26.96
CA GLN A 579 -32.01 -8.01 -27.66
C GLN A 579 -32.98 -8.68 -26.71
N GLY A 580 -34.26 -8.41 -26.95
CA GLY A 580 -35.37 -9.12 -26.33
C GLY A 580 -35.58 -10.51 -26.93
N GLN A 581 -36.60 -11.18 -26.41
CA GLN A 581 -37.01 -12.48 -26.93
C GLN A 581 -37.54 -12.34 -28.35
N ALA A 582 -36.97 -13.09 -29.30
CA ALA A 582 -37.48 -13.17 -30.65
C ALA A 582 -38.83 -13.88 -30.69
N GLN A 583 -39.79 -13.29 -31.40
CA GLN A 583 -41.13 -13.83 -31.59
C GLN A 583 -41.38 -14.05 -33.07
N GLN A 584 -41.93 -15.20 -33.43
CA GLN A 584 -42.26 -15.55 -34.81
C GLN A 584 -43.78 -15.70 -34.93
N LEU A 585 -44.37 -14.93 -35.83
CA LEU A 585 -45.81 -14.89 -36.09
C LEU A 585 -46.10 -15.39 -37.49
N SER A 586 -47.17 -16.17 -37.66
CA SER A 586 -47.67 -16.56 -38.98
C SER A 586 -48.66 -15.51 -39.50
N ILE A 587 -48.43 -14.97 -40.69
CA ILE A 587 -49.37 -14.05 -41.34
C ILE A 587 -50.46 -14.88 -42.02
N VAL A 588 -51.70 -14.70 -41.60
CA VAL A 588 -52.86 -15.49 -42.07
C VAL A 588 -53.96 -14.58 -42.60
N THR A 589 -54.92 -15.15 -43.32
CA THR A 589 -56.11 -14.39 -43.73
C THR A 589 -57.01 -14.10 -42.51
N PRO A 590 -57.85 -13.04 -42.55
CA PRO A 590 -58.79 -12.75 -41.47
C PRO A 590 -59.69 -13.96 -41.11
N ASP A 591 -60.17 -14.70 -42.11
CA ASP A 591 -61.02 -15.88 -41.91
C ASP A 591 -60.27 -17.03 -41.21
N GLN A 592 -59.00 -17.26 -41.58
CA GLN A 592 -58.17 -18.27 -40.91
C GLN A 592 -57.88 -17.90 -39.46
N LEU A 593 -57.60 -16.62 -39.18
CA LEU A 593 -57.40 -16.15 -37.81
C LEU A 593 -58.66 -16.32 -36.97
N LEU A 594 -59.84 -16.03 -37.54
CA LEU A 594 -61.13 -16.25 -36.87
C LEU A 594 -61.31 -17.71 -36.44
N VAL A 595 -60.97 -18.68 -37.31
CA VAL A 595 -61.04 -20.11 -36.96
C VAL A 595 -60.10 -20.47 -35.80
N LEU A 596 -58.88 -19.90 -35.77
CA LEU A 596 -57.95 -20.12 -34.67
C LEU A 596 -58.49 -19.54 -33.35
N LEU A 597 -59.05 -18.33 -33.40
CA LEU A 597 -59.66 -17.68 -32.23
C LEU A 597 -60.92 -18.42 -31.76
N ASP A 598 -61.73 -18.96 -32.67
CA ASP A 598 -62.91 -19.77 -32.35
C ASP A 598 -62.54 -21.05 -31.62
N ARG A 599 -61.49 -21.71 -32.08
CA ARG A 599 -60.94 -22.88 -31.37
C ARG A 599 -60.47 -22.50 -29.96
N GLN A 600 -59.79 -21.38 -29.81
CA GLN A 600 -59.32 -20.92 -28.49
C GLN A 600 -60.48 -20.54 -27.56
N GLU A 601 -61.53 -19.89 -28.07
CA GLU A 601 -62.75 -19.58 -27.30
C GLU A 601 -63.43 -20.87 -26.84
N LEU A 602 -63.52 -21.87 -27.72
CA LEU A 602 -64.10 -23.17 -27.38
C LEU A 602 -63.30 -23.91 -26.30
N GLU A 603 -61.97 -23.85 -26.36
CA GLU A 603 -61.10 -24.37 -25.30
C GLU A 603 -61.35 -23.64 -23.97
N GLN A 604 -61.55 -22.31 -23.99
CA GLN A 604 -61.93 -21.56 -22.78
C GLN A 604 -63.31 -21.99 -22.27
N ARG A 605 -64.28 -22.20 -23.15
CA ARG A 605 -65.61 -22.68 -22.76
C ARG A 605 -65.55 -24.06 -22.09
N GLN A 606 -64.82 -25.01 -22.66
CA GLN A 606 -64.63 -26.33 -22.05
C GLN A 606 -63.98 -26.25 -20.67
N ARG A 607 -63.05 -25.28 -20.49
CA ARG A 607 -62.45 -25.05 -19.18
C ARG A 607 -63.47 -24.50 -18.18
N LEU A 608 -64.31 -23.55 -18.60
CA LEU A 608 -65.40 -23.02 -17.78
C LEU A 608 -66.39 -24.13 -17.39
N GLU A 609 -66.76 -25.00 -18.32
CA GLU A 609 -67.62 -26.18 -18.06
C GLU A 609 -67.03 -27.08 -16.98
N LEU A 610 -65.73 -27.40 -17.08
CA LEU A 610 -65.04 -28.20 -16.08
C LEU A 610 -65.08 -27.53 -14.70
N ILE A 611 -64.80 -26.22 -14.63
CA ILE A 611 -64.86 -25.45 -13.37
C ILE A 611 -66.28 -25.49 -12.79
N THR A 612 -67.31 -25.29 -13.62
CA THR A 612 -68.71 -25.36 -13.20
C THR A 612 -69.05 -26.76 -12.65
N THR A 613 -68.61 -27.84 -13.31
CA THR A 613 -68.80 -29.21 -12.81
C THR A 613 -68.09 -29.45 -11.48
N GLU A 614 -66.88 -28.92 -11.28
CA GLU A 614 -66.18 -29.01 -10.00
C GLU A 614 -66.90 -28.22 -8.88
N LEU A 615 -67.51 -27.08 -9.22
CA LEU A 615 -68.34 -26.30 -8.29
C LEU A 615 -69.67 -27.00 -7.96
N GLU A 616 -70.26 -27.73 -8.90
CA GLU A 616 -71.41 -28.61 -8.64
C GLU A 616 -71.03 -29.74 -7.67
N GLN A 617 -69.83 -30.33 -7.80
CA GLN A 617 -69.34 -31.31 -6.83
C GLN A 617 -69.15 -30.68 -5.44
N MET A 618 -68.66 -29.44 -5.37
CA MET A 618 -68.58 -28.69 -4.10
C MET A 618 -69.97 -28.46 -3.50
N ARG A 619 -70.97 -28.17 -4.32
CA ARG A 619 -72.37 -28.05 -3.89
C ARG A 619 -72.88 -29.35 -3.27
N ASP A 620 -72.61 -30.49 -3.89
CA ASP A 620 -72.99 -31.80 -3.35
C ASP A 620 -72.28 -32.10 -2.02
N LEU A 621 -71.00 -31.70 -1.89
CA LEU A 621 -70.28 -31.79 -0.61
C LEU A 621 -70.92 -30.91 0.48
N LEU A 622 -71.33 -29.67 0.16
CA LEU A 622 -72.05 -28.81 1.11
C LEU A 622 -73.42 -29.38 1.49
N GLN A 623 -74.14 -30.01 0.56
CA GLN A 623 -75.39 -30.72 0.88
C GLN A 623 -75.15 -31.91 1.83
N ASN A 624 -74.05 -32.64 1.62
CA ASN A 624 -73.62 -33.73 2.52
C ASN A 624 -73.22 -33.19 3.90
N ILE A 625 -72.51 -32.06 3.97
CA ILE A 625 -72.21 -31.36 5.23
C ILE A 625 -73.51 -30.99 5.96
N ARG A 626 -74.48 -30.38 5.26
CA ARG A 626 -75.78 -30.01 5.83
C ARG A 626 -76.51 -31.22 6.40
N ALA A 627 -76.58 -32.32 5.66
CA ALA A 627 -77.24 -33.55 6.11
C ALA A 627 -76.57 -34.15 7.37
N ASN A 628 -75.23 -34.13 7.42
CA ASN A 628 -74.48 -34.62 8.58
C ASN A 628 -74.61 -33.70 9.80
N LEU A 629 -74.66 -32.38 9.61
CA LEU A 629 -74.93 -31.41 10.68
C LEU A 629 -76.35 -31.55 11.25
N GLN A 630 -77.36 -31.84 10.42
CA GLN A 630 -78.72 -32.14 10.87
C GLN A 630 -78.80 -33.46 11.64
N ALA A 631 -78.03 -34.47 11.23
CA ALA A 631 -77.99 -35.77 11.91
C ALA A 631 -77.47 -35.68 13.36
N LEU A 632 -76.64 -34.67 13.70
CA LEU A 632 -76.12 -34.46 15.06
C LEU A 632 -77.22 -34.23 16.12
N ASP A 633 -78.40 -33.74 15.72
CA ASP A 633 -79.54 -33.46 16.62
C ASP A 633 -80.33 -34.71 17.01
N SER A 634 -80.23 -35.78 16.23
CA SER A 634 -81.06 -36.99 16.38
C SER A 634 -80.21 -38.23 16.73
N PRO A 635 -80.33 -38.80 17.95
CA PRO A 635 -79.54 -39.96 18.35
C PRO A 635 -79.79 -41.22 17.51
N ASN A 636 -80.95 -41.34 16.86
CA ASN A 636 -81.25 -42.42 15.90
C ASN A 636 -80.56 -42.21 14.54
N ALA A 637 -80.40 -40.97 14.08
CA ALA A 637 -79.74 -40.64 12.80
C ALA A 637 -78.23 -40.86 12.85
N LEU A 638 -77.60 -40.62 14.01
CA LEU A 638 -76.19 -40.92 14.24
C LEU A 638 -75.88 -42.43 14.15
N LYS A 639 -76.82 -43.28 14.58
CA LYS A 639 -76.68 -44.75 14.52
C LYS A 639 -76.85 -45.30 13.09
N SER A 640 -77.73 -44.71 12.29
CA SER A 640 -77.91 -45.11 10.88
C SER A 640 -76.71 -44.69 10.01
N ASN A 641 -76.18 -43.47 10.20
CA ASN A 641 -75.00 -43.01 9.47
C ASN A 641 -73.74 -43.80 9.87
N ALA A 642 -73.58 -44.15 11.15
CA ALA A 642 -72.49 -45.01 11.60
C ALA A 642 -72.54 -46.43 11.01
N ARG A 643 -73.74 -47.00 10.80
CA ARG A 643 -73.92 -48.33 10.16
C ARG A 643 -73.56 -48.33 8.68
N ASN A 644 -73.89 -47.28 7.94
CA ASN A 644 -73.55 -47.19 6.51
C ASN A 644 -72.05 -46.95 6.25
N THR A 645 -71.27 -46.53 7.26
CA THR A 645 -69.83 -46.27 7.11
C THR A 645 -68.94 -47.45 7.56
N GLN A 646 -69.52 -48.57 8.04
CA GLN A 646 -68.75 -49.75 8.45
C GLN A 646 -68.39 -50.66 7.27
N LEU A 647 -67.37 -50.29 6.51
CA LEU A 647 -66.42 -51.27 5.97
C LEU A 647 -65.11 -51.11 6.74
N VAL A 648 -64.64 -52.22 7.33
CA VAL A 648 -63.49 -52.38 8.24
C VAL A 648 -63.83 -52.18 9.72
N SER A 649 -63.98 -53.29 10.43
CA SER A 649 -64.25 -53.39 11.87
C SER A 649 -63.02 -53.91 12.65
N LEU A 650 -62.87 -53.43 13.90
CA LEU A 650 -62.15 -54.10 14.98
C LEU A 650 -63.08 -54.20 16.22
N PRO A 651 -62.92 -55.22 17.10
CA PRO A 651 -63.92 -55.58 18.10
C PRO A 651 -64.00 -54.60 19.28
N GLN A 652 -65.22 -54.43 19.79
CA GLN A 652 -65.63 -53.50 20.85
C GLN A 652 -65.15 -53.90 22.25
N VAL A 653 -64.90 -52.90 23.11
CA VAL A 653 -64.98 -53.01 24.57
C VAL A 653 -65.71 -51.77 25.12
N GLY A 654 -66.76 -51.98 25.92
CA GLY A 654 -67.31 -51.01 26.87
C GLY A 654 -68.67 -50.38 26.51
N ASP A 655 -69.74 -50.90 27.12
CA ASP A 655 -71.09 -50.31 27.15
C ASP A 655 -71.13 -49.03 28.02
N ALA A 656 -70.57 -47.94 27.51
CA ALA A 656 -70.92 -46.56 27.87
C ALA A 656 -70.30 -45.59 26.84
N GLN A 657 -71.16 -44.85 26.13
CA GLN A 657 -70.87 -43.75 25.18
C GLN A 657 -70.49 -44.08 23.70
N PRO A 658 -71.18 -44.98 22.97
CA PRO A 658 -71.04 -45.09 21.51
C PRO A 658 -71.52 -43.84 20.75
N THR A 659 -72.32 -42.97 21.37
CA THR A 659 -72.88 -41.76 20.76
C THR A 659 -71.94 -40.56 20.75
N LEU A 660 -71.02 -40.43 21.73
CA LEU A 660 -70.06 -39.32 21.80
C LEU A 660 -68.94 -39.50 20.76
N ASN A 661 -68.39 -40.71 20.64
CA ASN A 661 -67.38 -41.03 19.63
C ASN A 661 -67.95 -40.88 18.20
N ALA A 662 -69.21 -41.26 17.97
CA ALA A 662 -69.88 -41.09 16.67
C ALA A 662 -70.13 -39.61 16.33
N ARG A 663 -70.46 -38.76 17.31
CA ARG A 663 -70.59 -37.31 17.10
C ARG A 663 -69.25 -36.66 16.74
N GLN A 664 -68.17 -37.00 17.44
CA GLN A 664 -66.83 -36.47 17.16
C GLN A 664 -66.34 -36.86 15.77
N GLU A 665 -66.60 -38.10 15.32
CA GLU A 665 -66.24 -38.57 13.98
C GLU A 665 -67.00 -37.83 12.87
N VAL A 666 -68.30 -37.59 13.06
CA VAL A 666 -69.11 -36.79 12.11
C VAL A 666 -68.62 -35.34 12.07
N GLN A 667 -68.33 -34.73 13.22
CA GLN A 667 -67.79 -33.37 13.30
C GLN A 667 -66.42 -33.25 12.61
N ARG A 668 -65.52 -34.21 12.82
CA ARG A 668 -64.21 -34.24 12.15
C ARG A 668 -64.35 -34.35 10.64
N ARG A 669 -65.26 -35.20 10.16
CA ARG A 669 -65.53 -35.36 8.72
C ARG A 669 -66.12 -34.11 8.09
N VAL A 670 -67.09 -33.49 8.76
CA VAL A 670 -67.66 -32.22 8.33
C VAL A 670 -66.59 -31.12 8.28
N ALA A 671 -65.73 -31.01 9.30
CA ALA A 671 -64.62 -30.05 9.29
C ALA A 671 -63.65 -30.27 8.11
N VAL A 672 -63.32 -31.53 7.78
CA VAL A 672 -62.48 -31.86 6.62
C VAL A 672 -63.15 -31.47 5.31
N TRP A 673 -64.43 -31.78 5.13
CA TRP A 673 -65.15 -31.40 3.91
C TRP A 673 -65.32 -29.88 3.78
N THR A 674 -65.55 -29.16 4.88
CA THR A 674 -65.63 -27.69 4.84
C THR A 674 -64.28 -27.11 4.42
N GLN A 675 -63.17 -27.62 4.95
CA GLN A 675 -61.82 -27.22 4.53
C GLN A 675 -61.57 -27.52 3.04
N GLN A 676 -62.04 -28.67 2.55
CA GLN A 676 -61.97 -29.02 1.13
C GLN A 676 -62.76 -28.04 0.25
N CYS A 677 -63.93 -27.57 0.71
CA CYS A 677 -64.71 -26.57 -0.02
C CYS A 677 -63.99 -25.21 -0.10
N VAL A 678 -63.32 -24.78 0.98
CA VAL A 678 -62.48 -23.57 0.95
C VAL A 678 -61.36 -23.71 -0.08
N LEU A 679 -60.60 -24.80 -0.05
CA LEU A 679 -59.51 -25.04 -1.01
C LEU A 679 -60.01 -25.12 -2.47
N GLN A 680 -61.18 -25.73 -2.69
CA GLN A 680 -61.79 -25.81 -4.01
C GLN A 680 -62.27 -24.43 -4.51
N SER A 681 -62.76 -23.58 -3.60
CA SER A 681 -63.13 -22.21 -3.93
C SER A 681 -61.90 -21.37 -4.28
N ASP A 682 -60.81 -21.45 -3.50
CA ASP A 682 -59.56 -20.74 -3.81
C ASP A 682 -58.99 -21.15 -5.17
N LYS A 683 -59.03 -22.45 -5.49
CA LYS A 683 -58.62 -22.97 -6.80
C LYS A 683 -59.46 -22.38 -7.92
N SER A 684 -60.78 -22.42 -7.81
CA SER A 684 -61.66 -21.99 -8.89
C SER A 684 -61.68 -20.47 -9.08
N ASP A 685 -61.46 -19.68 -8.02
CA ASP A 685 -61.20 -18.23 -8.13
C ASP A 685 -60.03 -17.92 -9.07
N GLN A 686 -58.88 -18.54 -8.83
CA GLN A 686 -57.67 -18.35 -9.65
C GLN A 686 -57.87 -18.82 -11.09
N GLU A 687 -58.58 -19.93 -11.28
CA GLU A 687 -58.85 -20.47 -12.61
C GLU A 687 -59.84 -19.60 -13.40
N LEU A 688 -60.88 -19.06 -12.75
CA LEU A 688 -61.83 -18.12 -13.36
C LEU A 688 -61.17 -16.77 -13.68
N ALA A 689 -60.29 -16.26 -12.81
CA ALA A 689 -59.52 -15.05 -13.08
C ALA A 689 -58.58 -15.23 -14.28
N SER A 690 -57.91 -16.39 -14.37
CA SER A 690 -57.10 -16.79 -15.53
C SER A 690 -57.93 -16.89 -16.81
N LEU A 691 -59.14 -17.46 -16.72
CA LEU A 691 -60.08 -17.54 -17.83
C LEU A 691 -60.49 -16.15 -18.32
N ALA A 692 -60.86 -15.24 -17.41
CA ALA A 692 -61.24 -13.87 -17.76
C ALA A 692 -60.11 -13.15 -18.51
N SER A 693 -58.87 -13.28 -18.05
CA SER A 693 -57.68 -12.73 -18.72
C SER A 693 -57.48 -13.32 -20.13
N ARG A 694 -57.70 -14.64 -20.31
CA ARG A 694 -57.62 -15.29 -21.63
C ARG A 694 -58.72 -14.81 -22.58
N VAL A 695 -59.94 -14.64 -22.09
CA VAL A 695 -61.06 -14.11 -22.89
C VAL A 695 -60.78 -12.66 -23.32
N ASP A 696 -60.27 -11.81 -22.43
CA ASP A 696 -59.89 -10.45 -22.81
C ASP A 696 -58.73 -10.44 -23.83
N ASN A 697 -57.78 -11.37 -23.71
CA ASN A 697 -56.73 -11.54 -24.71
C ASN A 697 -57.29 -11.90 -26.09
N LEU A 698 -58.29 -12.80 -26.19
CA LEU A 698 -58.98 -13.10 -27.45
C LEU A 698 -59.64 -11.86 -28.05
N ARG A 699 -60.30 -11.05 -27.23
CA ARG A 699 -60.89 -9.78 -27.65
C ARG A 699 -59.83 -8.81 -28.17
N MET A 700 -58.71 -8.67 -27.45
CA MET A 700 -57.58 -7.84 -27.87
C MET A 700 -56.97 -8.34 -29.18
N GLN A 701 -56.89 -9.65 -29.40
CA GLN A 701 -56.44 -10.22 -30.68
C GLN A 701 -57.37 -9.85 -31.84
N LEU A 702 -58.69 -9.83 -31.64
CA LEU A 702 -59.64 -9.36 -32.68
C LEU A 702 -59.43 -7.87 -33.02
N VAL A 703 -59.22 -7.04 -32.00
CA VAL A 703 -59.01 -5.59 -32.15
C VAL A 703 -57.68 -5.30 -32.84
N ASN A 704 -56.60 -5.87 -32.34
CA ASN A 704 -55.25 -5.65 -32.85
C ASN A 704 -55.09 -6.14 -34.29
N ASN A 705 -55.76 -7.24 -34.67
CA ASN A 705 -55.75 -7.75 -36.05
C ASN A 705 -56.75 -7.07 -36.99
N ARG A 706 -57.47 -6.04 -36.52
CA ARG A 706 -58.47 -5.28 -37.31
C ARG A 706 -59.49 -6.18 -38.02
N ILE A 707 -59.96 -7.22 -37.33
CA ILE A 707 -61.01 -8.09 -37.87
C ILE A 707 -62.35 -7.39 -37.70
N ASP A 708 -63.10 -7.25 -38.80
CA ASP A 708 -64.46 -6.69 -38.83
C ASP A 708 -65.49 -7.64 -38.20
N SER A 709 -65.45 -7.76 -36.87
CA SER A 709 -66.40 -8.56 -36.09
C SER A 709 -66.83 -7.84 -34.81
N LEU A 710 -67.51 -6.70 -35.00
CA LEU A 710 -67.97 -5.84 -33.90
C LEU A 710 -68.92 -6.58 -32.94
N ASP A 711 -69.82 -7.42 -33.47
CA ASP A 711 -70.76 -8.19 -32.66
C ASP A 711 -70.03 -9.19 -31.74
N ARG A 712 -68.96 -9.83 -32.23
CA ARG A 712 -68.17 -10.77 -31.44
C ARG A 712 -67.34 -10.07 -30.37
N GLN A 713 -66.70 -8.94 -30.73
CA GLN A 713 -65.95 -8.14 -29.77
C GLN A 713 -66.86 -7.65 -28.64
N ALA A 714 -68.06 -7.14 -28.98
CA ALA A 714 -69.06 -6.73 -28.02
C ALA A 714 -69.51 -7.91 -27.15
N ARG A 715 -69.85 -9.08 -27.75
CA ARG A 715 -70.25 -10.29 -27.01
C ARG A 715 -69.20 -10.72 -25.99
N LEU A 716 -67.94 -10.86 -26.42
CA LEU A 716 -66.84 -11.29 -25.54
C LEU A 716 -66.61 -10.29 -24.40
N GLN A 717 -66.76 -8.99 -24.67
CA GLN A 717 -66.61 -7.96 -23.65
C GLN A 717 -67.79 -7.92 -22.67
N SER A 718 -69.00 -7.66 -23.16
CA SER A 718 -70.16 -7.34 -22.34
C SER A 718 -70.86 -8.57 -21.75
N ASN A 719 -70.78 -9.72 -22.43
CA ASN A 719 -71.53 -10.91 -22.04
C ASN A 719 -70.65 -12.00 -21.44
N VAL A 720 -69.32 -11.91 -21.56
CA VAL A 720 -68.40 -12.92 -21.02
C VAL A 720 -67.39 -12.29 -20.05
N PHE A 721 -66.52 -11.40 -20.53
CA PHE A 721 -65.42 -10.84 -19.73
C PHE A 721 -65.89 -9.99 -18.54
N GLU A 722 -66.70 -8.95 -18.79
CA GLU A 722 -67.21 -8.08 -17.72
C GLU A 722 -68.06 -8.85 -16.70
N PRO A 723 -68.98 -9.74 -17.11
CA PRO A 723 -69.71 -10.61 -16.17
C PRO A 723 -68.79 -11.51 -15.33
N LEU A 724 -67.79 -12.17 -15.93
CA LEU A 724 -66.83 -13.00 -15.17
C LEU A 724 -66.07 -12.17 -14.14
N ARG A 725 -65.59 -10.99 -14.53
CA ARG A 725 -64.90 -10.08 -13.63
C ARG A 725 -65.80 -9.62 -12.49
N SER A 726 -67.03 -9.21 -12.81
CA SER A 726 -68.01 -8.77 -11.81
C SER A 726 -68.37 -9.89 -10.83
N LEU A 727 -68.47 -11.13 -11.31
CA LEU A 727 -68.73 -12.31 -10.50
C LEU A 727 -67.61 -12.56 -9.48
N LEU A 728 -66.35 -12.44 -9.92
CA LEU A 728 -65.18 -12.61 -9.05
C LEU A 728 -65.10 -11.51 -7.99
N GLU A 729 -65.32 -10.25 -8.38
CA GLU A 729 -65.25 -9.09 -7.50
C GLU A 729 -66.42 -9.00 -6.50
N ASN A 730 -67.53 -9.70 -6.72
CA ASN A 730 -68.72 -9.59 -5.86
C ASN A 730 -69.22 -10.94 -5.32
N GLU A 731 -69.91 -11.73 -6.15
CA GLU A 731 -70.59 -12.95 -5.72
C GLU A 731 -69.61 -14.02 -5.21
N TYR A 732 -68.40 -14.09 -5.78
CA TYR A 732 -67.37 -15.05 -5.43
C TYR A 732 -66.64 -14.69 -4.12
N GLU A 733 -66.33 -13.41 -3.91
CA GLU A 733 -65.78 -12.91 -2.64
C GLU A 733 -66.76 -13.20 -1.48
N GLN A 734 -68.06 -13.00 -1.72
CA GLN A 734 -69.11 -13.36 -0.75
C GLN A 734 -69.16 -14.86 -0.47
N LEU A 735 -69.00 -15.70 -1.49
CA LEU A 735 -68.95 -17.17 -1.32
C LEU A 735 -67.77 -17.59 -0.45
N GLN A 736 -66.56 -17.05 -0.71
CA GLN A 736 -65.36 -17.32 0.09
C GLN A 736 -65.55 -16.88 1.55
N ALA A 737 -66.09 -15.68 1.78
CA ALA A 737 -66.39 -15.18 3.12
C ALA A 737 -67.38 -16.10 3.88
N GLN A 738 -68.42 -16.60 3.19
CA GLN A 738 -69.38 -17.53 3.78
C GLN A 738 -68.78 -18.91 4.06
N LEU A 739 -67.88 -19.42 3.21
CA LEU A 739 -67.15 -20.68 3.43
C LEU A 739 -66.21 -20.61 4.64
N LEU A 740 -65.52 -19.48 4.82
CA LEU A 740 -64.69 -19.23 6.01
C LEU A 740 -65.55 -19.12 7.27
N GLY A 741 -66.67 -18.39 7.19
CA GLY A 741 -67.67 -18.30 8.27
C GLY A 741 -68.23 -19.67 8.65
N LEU A 742 -68.55 -20.51 7.66
CA LEU A 742 -68.98 -21.89 7.84
C LEU A 742 -67.92 -22.73 8.53
N THR A 743 -66.63 -22.58 8.17
CA THR A 743 -65.53 -23.30 8.82
C THR A 743 -65.44 -22.95 10.31
N ALA A 744 -65.56 -21.67 10.65
CA ALA A 744 -65.58 -21.22 12.04
C ALA A 744 -66.81 -21.77 12.80
N ALA A 745 -67.97 -21.74 12.17
CA ALA A 745 -69.24 -22.21 12.75
C ALA A 745 -69.27 -23.75 12.95
N VAL A 746 -68.67 -24.52 12.04
CA VAL A 746 -68.50 -25.97 12.18
C VAL A 746 -67.58 -26.32 13.36
N ASN A 747 -66.50 -25.54 13.56
CA ASN A 747 -65.58 -25.74 14.67
C ASN A 747 -66.18 -25.40 16.04
N SER A 748 -67.12 -24.45 16.10
CA SER A 748 -67.87 -24.10 17.31
C SER A 748 -69.11 -24.98 17.56
N GLY A 749 -69.55 -25.75 16.56
CA GLY A 749 -70.65 -26.70 16.66
C GLY A 749 -72.01 -26.22 16.15
N ASP A 750 -72.08 -25.00 15.59
CA ASP A 750 -73.32 -24.33 15.14
C ASP A 750 -73.24 -23.92 13.65
N GLY A 751 -73.00 -24.86 12.73
CA GLY A 751 -72.79 -24.56 11.29
C GLY A 751 -74.00 -24.70 10.36
N LYS A 752 -75.22 -24.89 10.87
CA LYS A 752 -76.39 -25.27 10.03
C LYS A 752 -76.91 -24.12 9.17
N SER A 753 -77.01 -22.94 9.75
CA SER A 753 -77.55 -21.75 9.06
C SER A 753 -76.57 -21.25 7.99
N GLU A 754 -75.29 -21.27 8.35
CA GLU A 754 -74.14 -20.90 7.55
C GLU A 754 -74.00 -21.84 6.35
N THR A 755 -74.21 -23.15 6.53
CA THR A 755 -74.19 -24.11 5.41
C THR A 755 -75.29 -23.80 4.40
N GLN A 756 -76.50 -23.48 4.87
CA GLN A 756 -77.63 -23.16 4.00
C GLN A 756 -77.42 -21.86 3.23
N ALA A 757 -76.87 -20.83 3.87
CA ALA A 757 -76.49 -19.58 3.22
C ALA A 757 -75.41 -19.82 2.15
N THR A 758 -74.38 -20.60 2.48
CA THR A 758 -73.28 -20.94 1.55
C THR A 758 -73.78 -21.68 0.32
N ILE A 759 -74.70 -22.65 0.48
CA ILE A 759 -75.31 -23.35 -0.67
C ILE A 759 -76.09 -22.37 -1.56
N ALA A 760 -76.86 -21.44 -0.97
CA ALA A 760 -77.62 -20.46 -1.73
C ALA A 760 -76.70 -19.51 -2.51
N GLN A 761 -75.57 -19.09 -1.92
CA GLN A 761 -74.58 -18.28 -2.59
C GLN A 761 -73.88 -19.04 -3.73
N LEU A 762 -73.53 -20.31 -3.50
CA LEU A 762 -72.95 -21.17 -4.53
C LEU A 762 -73.93 -21.39 -5.70
N ASP A 763 -75.21 -21.57 -5.42
CA ASP A 763 -76.25 -21.70 -6.45
C ASP A 763 -76.36 -20.41 -7.29
N ALA A 764 -76.20 -19.23 -6.66
CA ALA A 764 -76.18 -17.95 -7.39
C ALA A 764 -74.94 -17.83 -8.29
N VAL A 765 -73.76 -18.24 -7.82
CA VAL A 765 -72.52 -18.28 -8.61
C VAL A 765 -72.67 -19.24 -9.80
N LEU A 766 -73.15 -20.47 -9.57
CA LEU A 766 -73.36 -21.47 -10.63
C LEU A 766 -74.34 -20.96 -11.70
N LEU A 767 -75.43 -20.31 -11.30
CA LEU A 767 -76.40 -19.74 -12.23
C LEU A 767 -75.77 -18.66 -13.12
N ARG A 768 -74.97 -17.77 -12.55
CA ARG A 768 -74.23 -16.75 -13.31
C ARG A 768 -73.19 -17.35 -14.26
N LEU A 769 -72.46 -18.38 -13.83
CA LEU A 769 -71.50 -19.07 -14.70
C LEU A 769 -72.21 -19.75 -15.88
N GLU A 770 -73.42 -20.27 -15.68
CA GLU A 770 -74.23 -20.84 -16.76
C GLU A 770 -74.70 -19.77 -17.77
N GLU A 771 -75.14 -18.60 -17.29
CA GLU A 771 -75.47 -17.44 -18.14
C GLU A 771 -74.27 -17.03 -19.01
N ILE A 772 -73.10 -16.90 -18.39
CA ILE A 772 -71.84 -16.55 -19.06
C ILE A 772 -71.47 -17.62 -20.10
N LYS A 773 -71.50 -18.90 -19.69
CA LYS A 773 -71.20 -20.02 -20.57
C LYS A 773 -72.10 -20.00 -21.80
N SER A 774 -73.41 -19.78 -21.63
CA SER A 774 -74.38 -19.74 -22.74
C SER A 774 -74.11 -18.63 -23.77
N SER A 775 -73.33 -17.62 -23.39
CA SER A 775 -72.90 -16.53 -24.29
C SER A 775 -71.58 -16.83 -25.02
N MET A 776 -70.90 -17.93 -24.70
CA MET A 776 -69.69 -18.40 -25.38
C MET A 776 -70.02 -19.34 -26.56
N LEU A 777 -69.08 -19.50 -27.49
CA LEU A 777 -69.25 -20.35 -28.66
C LEU A 777 -69.34 -21.85 -28.34
N ASP A 778 -70.31 -22.55 -28.92
CA ASP A 778 -70.58 -23.99 -28.74
C ASP A 778 -69.96 -24.85 -29.86
N MET A 779 -69.76 -26.14 -29.58
CA MET A 779 -69.24 -27.12 -30.56
C MET A 779 -70.08 -27.24 -31.82
N GLU A 780 -71.41 -27.11 -31.72
CA GLU A 780 -72.31 -27.16 -32.88
C GLU A 780 -72.08 -25.96 -33.80
N SER A 781 -72.06 -24.75 -33.24
CA SER A 781 -71.70 -23.53 -33.97
C SER A 781 -70.29 -23.59 -34.55
N PHE A 782 -69.32 -24.18 -33.82
CA PHE A 782 -67.95 -24.34 -34.32
C PHE A 782 -67.90 -25.25 -35.55
N ASN A 783 -68.56 -26.42 -35.51
CA ASN A 783 -68.57 -27.35 -36.63
C ASN A 783 -69.27 -26.74 -37.85
N GLU A 784 -70.36 -25.99 -37.66
CA GLU A 784 -71.01 -25.23 -38.74
C GLU A 784 -70.06 -24.20 -39.38
N ILE A 785 -69.29 -23.48 -38.57
CA ILE A 785 -68.32 -22.49 -39.05
C ILE A 785 -67.15 -23.16 -39.77
N VAL A 786 -66.61 -24.26 -39.23
CA VAL A 786 -65.52 -25.01 -39.86
C VAL A 786 -65.95 -25.61 -41.19
N ASP A 787 -67.15 -26.16 -41.29
CA ASP A 787 -67.69 -26.70 -42.53
C ASP A 787 -67.95 -25.60 -43.57
N LEU A 788 -68.40 -24.41 -43.13
CA LEU A 788 -68.53 -23.23 -44.00
C LEU A 788 -67.18 -22.76 -44.52
N VAL A 789 -66.15 -22.69 -43.66
CA VAL A 789 -64.79 -22.27 -44.05
C VAL A 789 -64.14 -23.31 -44.97
N ARG A 790 -64.35 -24.60 -44.71
CA ARG A 790 -63.89 -25.66 -45.63
C ARG A 790 -64.55 -25.52 -47.00
N GLY A 791 -65.86 -25.26 -47.03
CA GLY A 791 -66.59 -24.97 -48.27
C GLY A 791 -66.04 -23.75 -49.01
N LEU A 792 -65.77 -22.64 -48.31
CA LEU A 792 -65.22 -21.42 -48.91
C LEU A 792 -63.77 -21.60 -49.42
N LEU A 793 -62.94 -22.38 -48.73
CA LEU A 793 -61.59 -22.72 -49.18
C LEU A 793 -61.64 -23.60 -50.44
N GLU A 794 -62.51 -24.62 -50.46
CA GLU A 794 -62.73 -25.47 -51.63
C GLU A 794 -63.28 -24.66 -52.82
N ASP A 795 -64.20 -23.72 -52.58
CA ASP A 795 -64.74 -22.81 -53.59
C ASP A 795 -63.67 -21.86 -54.15
N GLN A 796 -62.76 -21.34 -53.29
CA GLN A 796 -61.63 -20.52 -53.74
C GLN A 796 -60.63 -21.32 -54.58
N GLU A 797 -60.28 -22.54 -54.17
CA GLU A 797 -59.38 -23.41 -54.93
C GLU A 797 -59.97 -23.76 -56.30
N GLN A 798 -61.28 -24.05 -56.35
CA GLN A 798 -62.00 -24.27 -57.60
C GLN A 798 -62.05 -23.02 -58.50
N LEU A 799 -62.22 -21.83 -57.93
CA LEU A 799 -62.21 -20.56 -58.68
C LEU A 799 -60.82 -20.24 -59.24
N LEU A 800 -59.75 -20.51 -58.48
CA LEU A 800 -58.37 -20.37 -58.94
C LEU A 800 -58.07 -21.34 -60.08
N ASP A 801 -58.45 -22.61 -59.94
CA ASP A 801 -58.30 -23.60 -61.01
C ASP A 801 -59.11 -23.23 -62.25
N ALA A 802 -60.34 -22.74 -62.09
CA ALA A 802 -61.20 -22.31 -63.19
C ALA A 802 -60.60 -21.09 -63.92
N THR A 803 -60.06 -20.12 -63.19
CA THR A 803 -59.41 -18.94 -63.78
C THR A 803 -58.08 -19.28 -64.45
N GLU A 804 -57.27 -20.18 -63.89
CA GLU A 804 -56.08 -20.71 -64.56
C GLU A 804 -56.44 -21.44 -65.87
N GLN A 805 -57.48 -22.27 -65.83
CA GLN A 805 -57.95 -22.99 -67.02
C GLN A 805 -58.48 -22.01 -68.09
N GLU A 806 -59.23 -20.97 -67.70
CA GLU A 806 -59.71 -19.96 -68.63
C GLU A 806 -58.56 -19.11 -69.20
N GLN A 807 -57.57 -18.75 -68.39
CA GLN A 807 -56.35 -18.08 -68.86
C GLN A 807 -55.57 -18.96 -69.84
N ARG A 808 -55.36 -20.24 -69.53
CA ARG A 808 -54.72 -21.21 -70.46
C ARG A 808 -55.52 -21.34 -71.75
N LYS A 809 -56.86 -21.37 -71.67
CA LYS A 809 -57.74 -21.42 -72.84
C LYS A 809 -57.65 -20.16 -73.69
N ARG A 810 -57.64 -18.97 -73.08
CA ARG A 810 -57.44 -17.69 -73.79
C ARG A 810 -56.05 -17.59 -74.44
N ILE A 811 -55.01 -18.10 -73.79
CA ILE A 811 -53.66 -18.17 -74.36
C ILE A 811 -53.63 -19.11 -75.58
N LEU A 812 -54.30 -20.26 -75.49
CA LEU A 812 -54.43 -21.20 -76.60
C LEU A 812 -55.25 -20.63 -77.77
N ASP A 813 -56.34 -19.92 -77.49
CA ASP A 813 -57.15 -19.21 -78.50
C ASP A 813 -56.38 -18.05 -79.17
N PHE A 814 -55.37 -17.47 -78.50
CA PHE A 814 -54.47 -16.48 -79.10
C PHE A 814 -53.35 -17.09 -79.96
N LEU A 815 -53.08 -18.40 -79.82
CA LEU A 815 -52.03 -19.13 -80.54
C LEU A 815 -52.55 -19.93 -81.75
N GLN A 816 -53.88 -20.01 -81.93
CA GLN A 816 -54.54 -20.49 -83.15
C GLN A 816 -54.88 -19.32 -84.08
#